data_AF-A0A136MB44-F1
#
_entry.id   AF-A0A136MB44-F1
#
_cell.length_a   1.000
_cell.length_b   1.000
_cell.length_c   1.000
_cell.angle_alpha   90.00
_cell.angle_beta   90.00
_cell.angle_gamma   90.00
#
_symmetry.space_group_name_H-M   'P 1'
#
loop_
_entity.id
_entity.type
_entity.pdbx_description
1 polymer ?
#
loop_
_entity_poly.entity_id
_entity_poly.type
_entity_poly.pdbx_seq_one_letter_code
_entity_poly.pdbx_strand_id
1 'polypeptide(L)'
;MIRWISCLAALAFSLSPNSSFSQIDTSRNKISPELRAQIAVPSEARHPVTIICSQDTEPPKYLKQIQVMDVAGMRLIRGFLTSREILKAASDPGVEGIFDFGPRTPPSPPDPDVPGIQRKLPGHEEFQKALKQAPPFSEAKKLVEEVSIKENKDWWIKNPLGLEEAWSLGIKGAGVKIAIIDTGVDFANPDLLGTQARDLNPASPHYGWPICFDDRSLSTYYMSHTTEGTWFVDTSSTPPVTINGGVGTANFAIYHGDQTETHTYTFNAESVSGIYRFGIHPDTKLKKDVLNDYSAAVLLVDHPNTAQRGVGYNTVYVDLDGDYDFTDEKPCFRGSEISFRDIWDSAANTAGSDGYPDVSGGMVYFIANGVRNIPTADWLYQASPPANGSLVAFMINDKNERGGNHGTFCASAAVARGIINGGAPGIKPPFQGPGDGMVQGPAPEAKIIAVGNYYVGGTLANFHLFATLGYDGIENTGDEPNLVSMSYGAGDIDNDGWDPHSRLIDKMSLKAPQITWLKSTGNGAPGYSTCTTPSSFRAVTVGACTSYDTCDEYDSLTSTDQILHGDIQSWSGSGPTATGQIGVDVVAHGAWGGGDVTLNEAKDGWKAWDQWGGTSRSCPETAGVAALVCQAYKQANGVWPNSKAVRRILMSSAIDLNYDILRQGSGRIHAGRAVNLARQSKGIQVNPPSWVPGNFRGTEYPGYASLVYPGQAYQKTVDVWNQGAQPISLQVRDNQLEEFGHTDFEINTLATSAEKLDIRQPDYATLFHGPGKNPIPAGTDLIVFEAIYPFEDFDTNYQTGDPGSILPPRENSYRLLIYDWTDVNGNGKLFDDTRGSIPGLVEDGEMDAGEFMRFNYGYNNGTSLRAFVANPLSRYHHGIWVGIQHRKPVSTPVAVKIRIRATYFREVDCPWLQAGVNSLLIPPGQHGYIQLNATIPPNMPLGLYTAKLILQPDPLQQVTDSTVIPVMINVARTLENSNHLIHGVTESAGPFRNTFLSGDFSWEGREESGDGRFFFLDCKSPSHGDYLLTRTTWEDTLPTDIDTLIMGPEKDSFTTPGSPDYHTEFGPIPWFLLAASEALAVPTGGTRLPPVPTVTTRWPH
;
A
#
# COMPACT_ATOMS: atom_id res chain seq x y z
N MET A 1 2.95 7.78 55.03
CA MET A 1 4.00 6.86 54.53
C MET A 1 3.78 5.40 54.95
N ILE A 2 3.52 5.04 56.22
CA ILE A 2 3.42 3.62 56.61
C ILE A 2 2.05 2.95 56.30
N ARG A 3 0.96 3.72 56.11
CA ARG A 3 -0.36 3.18 55.70
C ARG A 3 -0.54 2.96 54.18
N TRP A 4 0.40 3.42 53.36
CA TRP A 4 0.36 3.24 51.90
C TRP A 4 1.08 1.97 51.42
N ILE A 5 1.97 1.40 52.23
CA ILE A 5 2.73 0.19 51.91
C ILE A 5 1.88 -1.08 52.12
N SER A 6 0.90 -1.05 53.02
CA SER A 6 0.06 -2.22 53.36
C SER A 6 -1.00 -2.55 52.30
N CYS A 7 -1.48 -1.56 51.53
CA CYS A 7 -2.44 -1.79 50.45
C CYS A 7 -1.79 -2.34 49.17
N LEU A 8 -0.49 -2.09 48.96
CA LEU A 8 0.29 -2.65 47.84
C LEU A 8 0.51 -4.17 48.00
N ALA A 9 0.65 -4.66 49.23
CA ALA A 9 0.82 -6.09 49.49
C ALA A 9 -0.48 -6.90 49.34
N ALA A 10 -1.66 -6.28 49.52
CA ALA A 10 -2.95 -6.96 49.41
C ALA A 10 -3.49 -7.04 47.97
N LEU A 11 -3.19 -6.05 47.12
CA LEU A 11 -3.53 -6.10 45.69
C LEU A 11 -2.61 -7.03 44.88
N ALA A 12 -1.41 -7.31 45.35
CA ALA A 12 -0.49 -8.25 44.70
C ALA A 12 -0.96 -9.72 44.76
N PHE A 13 -1.93 -10.05 45.64
CA PHE A 13 -2.36 -11.44 45.87
C PHE A 13 -3.70 -11.83 45.23
N SER A 14 -4.42 -10.92 44.56
CA SER A 14 -5.71 -11.24 43.91
C SER A 14 -5.70 -11.11 42.39
N LEU A 15 -4.52 -10.96 41.76
CA LEU A 15 -4.36 -11.01 40.31
C LEU A 15 -4.00 -12.43 39.91
N SER A 16 -4.70 -13.03 38.94
CA SER A 16 -4.32 -14.34 38.40
C SER A 16 -2.90 -14.25 37.83
N PRO A 17 -1.90 -14.98 38.35
CA PRO A 17 -0.49 -14.83 37.94
C PRO A 17 -0.15 -15.48 36.58
N ASN A 18 -1.13 -15.79 35.74
CA ASN A 18 -0.96 -16.74 34.64
C ASN A 18 -0.91 -16.10 33.25
N SER A 19 -0.19 -14.98 33.07
CA SER A 19 0.23 -14.52 31.73
C SER A 19 1.73 -14.75 31.47
N SER A 20 2.35 -15.70 32.17
CA SER A 20 3.65 -16.22 31.75
C SER A 20 3.44 -17.09 30.51
N PHE A 21 3.74 -16.54 29.33
CA PHE A 21 3.72 -17.25 28.07
C PHE A 21 4.67 -18.47 28.14
N SER A 22 4.16 -19.63 27.73
CA SER A 22 4.89 -20.89 27.70
C SER A 22 5.83 -20.94 26.48
N GLN A 23 6.71 -21.96 26.38
CA GLN A 23 7.51 -22.20 25.17
C GLN A 23 6.63 -22.41 23.91
N ILE A 24 5.37 -22.79 24.10
CA ILE A 24 4.36 -22.93 23.03
C ILE A 24 3.95 -21.56 22.49
N ASP A 25 4.01 -20.51 23.33
CA ASP A 25 3.55 -19.18 22.94
C ASP A 25 4.61 -18.35 22.24
N THR A 26 5.88 -18.50 22.59
CA THR A 26 7.02 -17.94 21.80
C THR A 26 7.04 -18.51 20.38
N SER A 27 6.79 -19.82 20.26
CA SER A 27 6.68 -20.51 18.96
C SER A 27 5.56 -19.95 18.07
N ARG A 28 4.51 -19.31 18.63
CA ARG A 28 3.42 -18.71 17.83
C ARG A 28 3.92 -17.58 16.92
N ASN A 29 5.01 -16.92 17.28
CA ASN A 29 5.54 -15.81 16.51
C ASN A 29 6.09 -16.21 15.14
N LYS A 30 6.43 -17.50 14.96
CA LYS A 30 6.84 -18.06 13.67
C LYS A 30 5.65 -18.40 12.75
N ILE A 31 4.43 -18.34 13.27
CA ILE A 31 3.21 -18.64 12.50
C ILE A 31 2.71 -17.32 11.89
N SER A 32 2.29 -17.31 10.63
CA SER A 32 1.71 -16.12 10.01
C SER A 32 0.41 -15.72 10.70
N PRO A 33 0.04 -14.43 10.73
CA PRO A 33 -1.13 -13.98 11.49
C PRO A 33 -2.44 -14.62 11.02
N GLU A 34 -2.62 -14.79 9.71
CA GLU A 34 -3.82 -15.40 9.13
C GLU A 34 -4.01 -16.83 9.64
N LEU A 35 -2.90 -17.57 9.75
CA LEU A 35 -2.90 -18.91 10.30
C LEU A 35 -3.11 -18.91 11.81
N ARG A 36 -2.52 -17.95 12.55
CA ARG A 36 -2.74 -17.81 14.01
C ARG A 36 -4.22 -17.62 14.33
N ALA A 37 -4.91 -16.76 13.60
CA ALA A 37 -6.35 -16.53 13.77
C ALA A 37 -7.17 -17.81 13.53
N GLN A 38 -6.85 -18.56 12.48
CA GLN A 38 -7.52 -19.82 12.15
C GLN A 38 -7.31 -20.93 13.21
N ILE A 39 -6.17 -20.92 13.92
CA ILE A 39 -5.82 -21.95 14.90
C ILE A 39 -5.98 -21.48 16.35
N ALA A 40 -6.51 -20.28 16.58
CA ALA A 40 -6.71 -19.71 17.90
C ALA A 40 -7.57 -20.63 18.79
N VAL A 41 -8.54 -21.32 18.20
CA VAL A 41 -9.31 -22.39 18.83
C VAL A 41 -8.75 -23.74 18.37
N PRO A 42 -8.24 -24.59 19.29
CA PRO A 42 -7.71 -25.90 18.92
C PRO A 42 -8.76 -26.77 18.22
N SER A 43 -8.46 -27.25 17.02
CA SER A 43 -9.33 -28.16 16.26
C SER A 43 -8.56 -29.33 15.66
N GLU A 44 -9.30 -30.39 15.30
CA GLU A 44 -8.78 -31.52 14.50
C GLU A 44 -8.86 -31.27 12.99
N ALA A 45 -9.40 -30.11 12.57
CA ALA A 45 -9.38 -29.69 11.17
C ALA A 45 -7.92 -29.51 10.73
N ARG A 46 -7.61 -29.94 9.49
CA ARG A 46 -6.28 -29.78 8.93
C ARG A 46 -6.24 -28.55 8.03
N HIS A 47 -5.24 -27.72 8.26
CA HIS A 47 -4.96 -26.51 7.51
C HIS A 47 -3.84 -26.79 6.50
N PRO A 48 -3.97 -26.32 5.25
CA PRO A 48 -2.85 -26.30 4.30
C PRO A 48 -1.81 -25.29 4.77
N VAL A 49 -0.54 -25.71 4.86
CA VAL A 49 0.56 -24.87 5.34
C VAL A 49 1.80 -25.00 4.48
N THR A 50 2.55 -23.90 4.37
CA THR A 50 3.94 -23.87 3.89
C THR A 50 4.85 -23.53 5.07
N ILE A 51 5.77 -24.44 5.37
CA ILE A 51 6.80 -24.26 6.40
C ILE A 51 8.10 -23.87 5.68
N ILE A 52 8.65 -22.72 6.05
CA ILE A 52 10.00 -22.30 5.66
C ILE A 52 10.96 -22.72 6.77
N CYS A 53 12.03 -23.40 6.41
CA CYS A 53 13.01 -23.92 7.35
C CYS A 53 14.41 -24.03 6.73
N SER A 54 15.41 -24.25 7.59
CA SER A 54 16.77 -24.54 7.14
C SER A 54 16.82 -25.84 6.32
N GLN A 55 17.78 -25.97 5.40
CA GLN A 55 17.90 -27.15 4.52
C GLN A 55 18.16 -28.46 5.26
N ASP A 56 18.71 -28.40 6.48
CA ASP A 56 18.95 -29.58 7.32
C ASP A 56 17.72 -29.97 8.16
N THR A 57 16.65 -29.15 8.15
CA THR A 57 15.42 -29.43 8.88
C THR A 57 14.65 -30.58 8.23
N GLU A 58 14.37 -31.61 9.00
CA GLU A 58 13.58 -32.77 8.55
C GLU A 58 12.08 -32.43 8.52
N PRO A 59 11.32 -32.89 7.52
CA PRO A 59 9.87 -32.70 7.48
C PRO A 59 9.18 -33.25 8.74
N PRO A 60 8.20 -32.52 9.32
CA PRO A 60 7.45 -33.03 10.46
C PRO A 60 6.82 -34.39 10.15
N LYS A 61 7.11 -35.41 10.96
CA LYS A 61 6.68 -36.81 10.72
C LYS A 61 5.16 -37.03 10.64
N TYR A 62 4.38 -36.06 11.09
CA TYR A 62 2.92 -36.06 11.14
C TYR A 62 2.27 -35.27 9.99
N LEU A 63 3.10 -34.66 9.12
CA LEU A 63 2.64 -33.90 7.96
C LEU A 63 2.10 -34.87 6.89
N LYS A 64 0.96 -34.54 6.29
CA LYS A 64 0.34 -35.34 5.21
C LYS A 64 0.45 -34.61 3.87
N GLN A 65 0.54 -35.39 2.79
CA GLN A 65 0.71 -34.91 1.41
C GLN A 65 1.94 -34.00 1.30
N ILE A 66 3.06 -34.51 1.82
CA ILE A 66 4.30 -33.75 1.95
C ILE A 66 4.90 -33.48 0.58
N GLN A 67 5.12 -32.21 0.29
CA GLN A 67 6.05 -31.77 -0.74
C GLN A 67 7.23 -31.06 -0.07
N VAL A 68 8.46 -31.51 -0.39
CA VAL A 68 9.70 -30.93 0.12
C VAL A 68 10.50 -30.40 -1.05
N MET A 69 10.93 -29.15 -0.95
CA MET A 69 11.71 -28.51 -1.99
C MET A 69 12.81 -27.67 -1.38
N ASP A 70 14.01 -27.83 -1.90
CA ASP A 70 15.14 -26.97 -1.55
C ASP A 70 15.28 -25.92 -2.64
N VAL A 71 15.02 -24.66 -2.30
CA VAL A 71 15.05 -23.52 -3.22
C VAL A 71 15.69 -22.34 -2.52
N ALA A 72 16.50 -21.55 -3.21
CA ALA A 72 17.09 -20.34 -2.66
C ALA A 72 17.77 -20.48 -1.28
N GLY A 73 18.44 -21.62 -1.04
CA GLY A 73 19.14 -21.87 0.24
C GLY A 73 18.22 -22.19 1.43
N MET A 74 16.92 -22.36 1.20
CA MET A 74 15.94 -22.78 2.21
C MET A 74 15.23 -24.05 1.79
N ARG A 75 14.56 -24.68 2.76
CA ARG A 75 13.65 -25.79 2.54
C ARG A 75 12.21 -25.35 2.75
N LEU A 76 11.40 -25.58 1.74
CA LEU A 76 9.95 -25.43 1.78
C LEU A 76 9.32 -26.81 2.02
N ILE A 77 8.55 -26.94 3.10
CA ILE A 77 7.76 -28.14 3.38
C ILE A 77 6.29 -27.76 3.32
N ARG A 78 5.54 -28.42 2.44
CA ARG A 78 4.11 -28.18 2.26
C ARG A 78 3.29 -29.39 2.60
N GLY A 79 2.11 -29.14 3.15
CA GLY A 79 1.10 -30.17 3.38
C GLY A 79 0.07 -29.71 4.40
N PHE A 80 -0.54 -30.68 5.08
CA PHE A 80 -1.71 -30.45 5.93
C PHE A 80 -1.44 -30.75 7.40
N LEU A 81 -1.63 -29.78 8.28
CA LEU A 81 -1.41 -29.89 9.73
C LEU A 81 -2.66 -29.47 10.54
N THR A 82 -2.91 -30.11 11.68
CA THR A 82 -3.91 -29.63 12.67
C THR A 82 -3.39 -28.45 13.48
N SER A 83 -4.26 -27.73 14.19
CA SER A 83 -3.88 -26.59 15.06
C SER A 83 -2.75 -26.95 16.05
N ARG A 84 -2.80 -28.15 16.65
CA ARG A 84 -1.76 -28.64 17.59
C ARG A 84 -0.46 -29.02 16.89
N GLU A 85 -0.57 -29.63 15.71
CA GLU A 85 0.58 -30.03 14.89
C GLU A 85 1.37 -28.80 14.39
N ILE A 86 0.66 -27.69 14.08
CA ILE A 86 1.27 -26.42 13.68
C ILE A 86 2.09 -25.82 14.83
N LEU A 87 1.51 -25.69 16.03
CA LEU A 87 2.24 -25.19 17.20
C LEU A 87 3.49 -26.04 17.50
N LYS A 88 3.38 -27.36 17.34
CA LYS A 88 4.52 -28.27 17.49
C LYS A 88 5.57 -28.05 16.40
N ALA A 89 5.18 -27.85 15.15
CA ALA A 89 6.12 -27.58 14.06
C ALA A 89 6.86 -26.25 14.28
N ALA A 90 6.14 -25.22 14.74
CA ALA A 90 6.74 -23.91 15.03
C ALA A 90 7.78 -23.97 16.16
N SER A 91 7.63 -24.91 17.11
CA SER A 91 8.60 -25.11 18.19
C SER A 91 9.94 -25.72 17.75
N ASP A 92 10.04 -26.18 16.49
CA ASP A 92 11.30 -26.68 15.95
C ASP A 92 12.28 -25.51 15.71
N PRO A 93 13.52 -25.55 16.24
CA PRO A 93 14.52 -24.52 16.01
C PRO A 93 14.86 -24.28 14.54
N GLY A 94 14.73 -25.31 13.69
CA GLY A 94 15.02 -25.22 12.27
C GLY A 94 13.90 -24.58 11.44
N VAL A 95 12.72 -24.33 12.03
CA VAL A 95 11.60 -23.65 11.39
C VAL A 95 11.73 -22.13 11.56
N GLU A 96 11.70 -21.44 10.42
CA GLU A 96 11.83 -19.98 10.30
C GLU A 96 10.45 -19.31 10.22
N GLY A 97 9.48 -19.97 9.56
CA GLY A 97 8.11 -19.45 9.45
C GLY A 97 7.12 -20.51 8.97
N ILE A 98 5.85 -20.37 9.34
CA ILE A 98 4.73 -21.21 8.88
C ILE A 98 3.63 -20.30 8.35
N PHE A 99 3.30 -20.45 7.07
CA PHE A 99 2.33 -19.63 6.35
C PHE A 99 1.15 -20.47 5.88
N ASP A 100 -0.05 -19.89 5.82
CA ASP A 100 -1.20 -20.56 5.23
C ASP A 100 -1.22 -20.46 3.67
N PHE A 101 -2.19 -21.16 3.07
CA PHE A 101 -2.61 -21.01 1.67
C PHE A 101 -3.92 -20.22 1.52
N GLY A 102 -4.45 -19.74 2.63
CA GLY A 102 -5.77 -19.18 2.78
C GLY A 102 -5.88 -17.74 2.26
N PRO A 103 -7.12 -17.23 2.19
CA PRO A 103 -7.39 -15.88 1.74
C PRO A 103 -6.88 -14.83 2.76
N ARG A 104 -6.24 -13.75 2.29
CA ARG A 104 -5.67 -12.65 3.12
C ARG A 104 -6.45 -11.33 3.09
N THR A 105 -6.64 -10.67 4.23
CA THR A 105 -7.46 -9.44 4.33
C THR A 105 -7.12 -8.43 3.23
N PRO A 106 -8.10 -8.06 2.37
CA PRO A 106 -7.86 -7.08 1.32
C PRO A 106 -7.66 -5.71 1.96
N PRO A 107 -6.95 -4.80 1.27
CA PRO A 107 -6.77 -3.44 1.74
C PRO A 107 -8.15 -2.80 1.87
N SER A 108 -8.37 -2.17 3.01
CA SER A 108 -9.56 -1.35 3.18
C SER A 108 -9.33 0.00 2.50
N PRO A 109 -10.32 0.56 1.78
CA PRO A 109 -10.22 1.92 1.29
C PRO A 109 -9.92 2.87 2.46
N PRO A 110 -9.13 3.94 2.25
CA PRO A 110 -8.79 4.86 3.33
C PRO A 110 -10.03 5.54 3.93
N ASP A 111 -10.98 5.93 3.08
CA ASP A 111 -12.29 6.46 3.46
C ASP A 111 -13.37 5.76 2.60
N PRO A 112 -14.05 4.72 3.10
CA PRO A 112 -15.15 4.06 2.39
C PRO A 112 -16.40 4.90 2.15
N ASP A 113 -16.59 6.05 2.81
CA ASP A 113 -17.77 6.91 2.55
C ASP A 113 -17.46 8.06 1.57
N VAL A 114 -16.24 8.12 1.05
CA VAL A 114 -15.95 8.84 -0.19
C VAL A 114 -16.66 8.13 -1.36
N PRO A 115 -17.60 8.78 -2.06
CA PRO A 115 -18.20 8.19 -3.25
C PRO A 115 -17.14 8.08 -4.34
N GLY A 116 -17.15 6.96 -5.07
CA GLY A 116 -16.45 6.85 -6.35
C GLY A 116 -17.20 7.61 -7.45
N ILE A 117 -16.58 7.68 -8.62
CA ILE A 117 -17.07 8.51 -9.70
C ILE A 117 -18.42 8.03 -10.22
N GLN A 118 -19.39 8.95 -10.27
CA GLN A 118 -20.70 8.68 -10.88
C GLN A 118 -20.59 8.62 -12.40
N ARG A 119 -20.12 7.48 -12.91
CA ARG A 119 -20.00 7.21 -14.35
C ARG A 119 -21.39 6.95 -14.94
N LYS A 120 -21.74 7.67 -16.01
CA LYS A 120 -22.89 7.29 -16.84
C LYS A 120 -22.50 6.10 -17.71
N LEU A 121 -22.67 4.91 -17.15
CA LEU A 121 -22.43 3.64 -17.82
C LEU A 121 -23.59 3.30 -18.77
N PRO A 122 -23.36 2.43 -19.78
CA PRO A 122 -24.42 1.91 -20.62
C PRO A 122 -25.54 1.29 -19.77
N GLY A 123 -26.79 1.56 -20.14
CA GLY A 123 -27.94 0.88 -19.56
C GLY A 123 -27.85 -0.63 -19.84
N HIS A 124 -28.30 -1.46 -18.89
CA HIS A 124 -28.15 -2.92 -19.01
C HIS A 124 -28.78 -3.46 -20.30
N GLU A 125 -30.00 -3.05 -20.63
CA GLU A 125 -30.70 -3.53 -21.83
C GLU A 125 -30.00 -3.09 -23.13
N GLU A 126 -29.54 -1.83 -23.19
CA GLU A 126 -28.83 -1.29 -24.34
C GLU A 126 -27.47 -1.96 -24.53
N PHE A 127 -26.75 -2.22 -23.44
CA PHE A 127 -25.48 -2.94 -23.48
C PHE A 127 -25.66 -4.39 -23.96
N GLN A 128 -26.67 -5.09 -23.44
CA GLN A 128 -27.00 -6.45 -23.92
C GLN A 128 -27.39 -6.47 -25.39
N LYS A 129 -28.02 -5.40 -25.89
CA LYS A 129 -28.28 -5.24 -27.32
C LYS A 129 -27.00 -4.96 -28.12
N ALA A 130 -26.09 -4.17 -27.57
CA ALA A 130 -24.81 -3.85 -28.18
C ALA A 130 -23.92 -5.09 -28.32
N LEU A 131 -23.85 -5.94 -27.29
CA LEU A 131 -23.16 -7.24 -27.33
C LEU A 131 -23.61 -8.08 -28.54
N LYS A 132 -24.92 -8.27 -28.71
CA LYS A 132 -25.50 -9.04 -29.84
C LYS A 132 -25.29 -8.40 -31.22
N GLN A 133 -24.82 -7.16 -31.26
CA GLN A 133 -24.55 -6.39 -32.47
C GLN A 133 -23.08 -6.03 -32.59
N ALA A 134 -22.22 -6.67 -31.79
CA ALA A 134 -20.79 -6.40 -31.74
C ALA A 134 -20.20 -6.54 -33.15
N PRO A 135 -19.41 -5.55 -33.60
CA PRO A 135 -18.73 -5.68 -34.88
C PRO A 135 -17.65 -6.78 -34.78
N PRO A 136 -17.38 -7.51 -35.88
CA PRO A 136 -16.28 -8.47 -35.91
C PRO A 136 -14.96 -7.83 -35.48
N PHE A 137 -14.10 -8.57 -34.77
CA PHE A 137 -12.81 -8.05 -34.30
C PHE A 137 -11.96 -7.45 -35.45
N SER A 138 -12.06 -8.02 -36.65
CA SER A 138 -11.33 -7.53 -37.83
C SER A 138 -11.67 -6.09 -38.24
N GLU A 139 -12.86 -5.59 -37.86
CA GLU A 139 -13.31 -4.22 -38.10
C GLU A 139 -12.89 -3.30 -36.95
N ALA A 140 -13.16 -3.69 -35.70
CA ALA A 140 -12.86 -2.89 -34.50
C ALA A 140 -11.35 -2.69 -34.26
N LYS A 141 -10.52 -3.69 -34.60
CA LYS A 141 -9.07 -3.68 -34.34
C LYS A 141 -8.36 -2.42 -34.85
N LYS A 142 -8.76 -1.89 -36.02
CA LYS A 142 -8.10 -0.72 -36.62
C LYS A 142 -8.24 0.53 -35.75
N LEU A 143 -9.43 0.74 -35.19
CA LEU A 143 -9.72 1.88 -34.34
C LEU A 143 -8.94 1.78 -33.01
N VAL A 144 -8.87 0.56 -32.44
CA VAL A 144 -8.08 0.30 -31.23
C VAL A 144 -6.59 0.57 -31.44
N GLU A 145 -6.02 0.14 -32.57
CA GLU A 145 -4.62 0.43 -32.91
C GLU A 145 -4.36 1.93 -33.10
N GLU A 146 -5.29 2.68 -33.69
CA GLU A 146 -5.17 4.14 -33.88
C GLU A 146 -5.25 4.93 -32.57
N VAL A 147 -6.12 4.51 -31.64
CA VAL A 147 -6.30 5.13 -30.31
C VAL A 147 -5.12 4.84 -29.39
N SER A 148 -4.61 3.61 -29.38
CA SER A 148 -3.56 3.13 -28.47
C SER A 148 -2.19 3.83 -28.62
N ILE A 149 -2.03 4.73 -29.59
CA ILE A 149 -0.80 5.47 -29.91
C ILE A 149 -0.86 6.93 -29.42
N LYS A 150 -2.01 7.45 -29.00
CA LYS A 150 -2.15 8.85 -28.58
C LYS A 150 -1.72 9.04 -27.12
N GLU A 151 -0.56 9.64 -26.91
CA GLU A 151 -0.09 10.07 -25.59
C GLU A 151 -0.72 11.41 -25.18
N ASN A 152 -1.14 11.53 -23.91
CA ASN A 152 -1.61 12.79 -23.34
C ASN A 152 -0.43 13.77 -23.09
N LYS A 153 -0.51 14.98 -23.66
CA LYS A 153 0.53 16.00 -23.54
C LYS A 153 0.39 16.89 -22.30
N ASP A 154 -0.82 17.11 -21.78
CA ASP A 154 -1.11 18.22 -20.86
C ASP A 154 -1.70 17.76 -19.50
N TRP A 155 -1.20 16.66 -18.93
CA TRP A 155 -1.59 16.19 -17.59
C TRP A 155 -0.95 17.04 -16.47
N TRP A 156 -1.77 17.68 -15.63
CA TRP A 156 -1.34 18.66 -14.61
C TRP A 156 -0.31 18.12 -13.61
N ILE A 157 -0.53 16.91 -13.06
CA ILE A 157 0.34 16.36 -12.00
C ILE A 157 1.79 16.11 -12.49
N LYS A 158 2.03 16.13 -13.81
CA LYS A 158 3.40 16.08 -14.37
C LYS A 158 4.28 17.17 -13.76
N ASN A 159 3.72 18.34 -13.45
CA ASN A 159 4.45 19.44 -12.86
C ASN A 159 4.80 19.17 -11.38
N PRO A 160 3.84 19.00 -10.44
CA PRO A 160 4.16 18.80 -9.03
C PRO A 160 4.94 17.50 -8.74
N LEU A 161 4.90 16.48 -9.60
CA LEU A 161 5.71 15.26 -9.47
C LEU A 161 7.07 15.35 -10.22
N GLY A 162 7.29 16.40 -11.02
CA GLY A 162 8.51 16.60 -11.80
C GLY A 162 8.68 15.68 -13.01
N LEU A 163 7.59 15.13 -13.55
CA LEU A 163 7.61 14.25 -14.72
C LEU A 163 7.96 14.98 -16.01
N GLU A 164 7.56 16.25 -16.16
CA GLU A 164 7.86 17.03 -17.37
C GLU A 164 9.38 17.10 -17.61
N GLU A 165 10.16 17.39 -16.57
CA GLU A 165 11.61 17.39 -16.64
C GLU A 165 12.15 16.00 -17.02
N ALA A 166 11.71 14.93 -16.35
CA ALA A 166 12.16 13.57 -16.64
C ALA A 166 11.86 13.12 -18.09
N TRP A 167 10.64 13.37 -18.55
CA TRP A 167 10.18 12.95 -19.88
C TRP A 167 10.81 13.79 -21.00
N SER A 168 11.10 15.08 -20.76
CA SER A 168 11.85 15.92 -21.70
C SER A 168 13.25 15.38 -22.00
N LEU A 169 13.81 14.57 -21.09
CA LEU A 169 15.10 13.90 -21.22
C LEU A 169 14.99 12.52 -21.92
N GLY A 170 13.80 12.13 -22.38
CA GLY A 170 13.53 10.81 -22.99
C GLY A 170 13.51 9.66 -21.99
N ILE A 171 13.32 9.95 -20.70
CA ILE A 171 13.25 8.95 -19.63
C ILE A 171 11.78 8.73 -19.27
N LYS A 172 11.22 7.59 -19.69
CA LYS A 172 9.81 7.20 -19.52
C LYS A 172 9.61 5.77 -18.99
N GLY A 173 10.67 5.12 -18.53
CA GLY A 173 10.66 3.77 -17.94
C GLY A 173 11.09 2.64 -18.88
N ALA A 174 11.56 2.95 -20.09
CA ALA A 174 11.89 1.94 -21.09
C ALA A 174 12.90 0.89 -20.59
N GLY A 175 12.58 -0.38 -20.83
CA GLY A 175 13.41 -1.53 -20.48
C GLY A 175 13.33 -1.96 -19.01
N VAL A 176 12.50 -1.29 -18.20
CA VAL A 176 12.30 -1.62 -16.79
C VAL A 176 11.04 -2.48 -16.62
N LYS A 177 11.12 -3.49 -15.75
CA LYS A 177 9.98 -4.34 -15.36
C LYS A 177 9.58 -4.08 -13.91
N ILE A 178 8.30 -3.87 -13.68
CA ILE A 178 7.68 -3.67 -12.35
C ILE A 178 6.77 -4.86 -12.06
N ALA A 179 7.01 -5.59 -10.98
CA ALA A 179 6.08 -6.58 -10.48
C ALA A 179 5.04 -5.92 -9.58
N ILE A 180 3.76 -6.13 -9.90
CA ILE A 180 2.62 -5.73 -9.08
C ILE A 180 2.09 -7.00 -8.41
N ILE A 181 2.32 -7.14 -7.10
CA ILE A 181 1.81 -8.27 -6.29
C ILE A 181 0.49 -7.83 -5.66
N ASP A 182 -0.63 -8.25 -6.25
CA ASP A 182 -1.97 -7.78 -5.87
C ASP A 182 -3.11 -8.72 -6.38
N THR A 183 -4.30 -8.20 -6.70
CA THR A 183 -5.46 -9.00 -7.16
C THR A 183 -5.28 -9.60 -8.54
N GLY A 184 -4.57 -8.93 -9.45
CA GLY A 184 -4.51 -9.24 -10.88
C GLY A 184 -4.43 -7.95 -11.69
N VAL A 185 -4.26 -8.05 -13.01
CA VAL A 185 -4.21 -6.86 -13.88
C VAL A 185 -5.06 -7.11 -15.12
N ASP A 186 -6.02 -6.22 -15.38
CA ASP A 186 -6.78 -6.23 -16.62
C ASP A 186 -6.03 -5.49 -17.72
N PHE A 187 -5.19 -6.23 -18.46
CA PHE A 187 -4.42 -5.69 -19.57
C PHE A 187 -5.27 -5.30 -20.79
N ALA A 188 -6.56 -5.64 -20.83
CA ALA A 188 -7.44 -5.17 -21.90
C ALA A 188 -7.83 -3.70 -21.74
N ASN A 189 -7.72 -3.14 -20.52
CA ASN A 189 -7.95 -1.72 -20.29
C ASN A 189 -7.06 -0.89 -21.26
N PRO A 190 -7.64 0.11 -21.97
CA PRO A 190 -6.91 0.88 -22.99
C PRO A 190 -5.57 1.45 -22.50
N ASP A 191 -5.50 1.90 -21.25
CA ASP A 191 -4.28 2.47 -20.68
C ASP A 191 -3.17 1.43 -20.47
N LEU A 192 -3.55 0.20 -20.14
CA LEU A 192 -2.64 -0.92 -19.87
C LEU A 192 -2.39 -1.83 -21.08
N LEU A 193 -3.14 -1.67 -22.16
CA LEU A 193 -3.05 -2.51 -23.35
C LEU A 193 -1.64 -2.50 -23.98
N GLY A 194 -0.90 -3.60 -23.87
CA GLY A 194 0.47 -3.70 -24.38
C GLY A 194 1.57 -3.36 -23.36
N THR A 195 1.21 -3.14 -22.10
CA THR A 195 2.16 -2.87 -21.00
C THR A 195 2.69 -4.13 -20.31
N GLN A 196 2.21 -5.33 -20.67
CA GLN A 196 2.69 -6.58 -20.09
C GLN A 196 4.19 -6.83 -20.37
N ALA A 197 4.92 -7.24 -19.34
CA ALA A 197 6.29 -7.72 -19.47
C ALA A 197 6.31 -9.06 -20.19
N ARG A 198 7.38 -9.32 -20.95
CA ARG A 198 7.58 -10.55 -21.70
C ARG A 198 8.91 -11.17 -21.38
N ASP A 199 8.95 -12.49 -21.42
CA ASP A 199 10.19 -13.23 -21.34
C ASP A 199 10.91 -13.13 -22.68
N LEU A 200 12.01 -12.38 -22.69
CA LEU A 200 12.83 -12.13 -23.87
C LEU A 200 14.14 -12.92 -23.84
N ASN A 201 14.31 -13.86 -22.91
CA ASN A 201 15.47 -14.75 -22.86
C ASN A 201 15.27 -15.89 -23.87
N PRO A 202 16.05 -15.96 -24.97
CA PRO A 202 15.86 -17.01 -25.99
C PRO A 202 16.14 -18.43 -25.49
N ALA A 203 16.85 -18.58 -24.36
CA ALA A 203 17.09 -19.86 -23.72
C ALA A 203 15.91 -20.32 -22.85
N SER A 204 15.00 -19.41 -22.49
CA SER A 204 13.86 -19.74 -21.66
C SER A 204 12.86 -20.60 -22.42
N PRO A 205 12.29 -21.65 -21.78
CA PRO A 205 11.16 -22.38 -22.33
C PRO A 205 9.91 -21.50 -22.48
N HIS A 206 9.87 -20.31 -21.90
CA HIS A 206 8.74 -19.39 -22.00
C HIS A 206 8.99 -18.20 -22.93
N TYR A 207 10.11 -18.21 -23.68
CA TYR A 207 10.45 -17.14 -24.62
C TYR A 207 9.28 -16.65 -25.47
N GLY A 208 9.03 -15.33 -25.41
CA GLY A 208 8.00 -14.58 -26.10
C GLY A 208 6.66 -14.47 -25.36
N TRP A 209 6.41 -15.27 -24.32
CA TRP A 209 5.19 -15.19 -23.53
C TRP A 209 5.24 -14.04 -22.51
N PRO A 210 4.08 -13.52 -22.08
CA PRO A 210 3.99 -12.61 -20.94
C PRO A 210 4.52 -13.24 -19.65
N ILE A 211 5.09 -12.41 -18.78
CA ILE A 211 5.56 -12.79 -17.45
C ILE A 211 4.47 -12.45 -16.42
N CYS A 212 3.89 -13.47 -15.80
CA CYS A 212 2.72 -13.44 -14.94
C CYS A 212 2.80 -14.58 -13.92
N PHE A 213 2.22 -14.40 -12.74
CA PHE A 213 2.20 -15.44 -11.71
C PHE A 213 0.89 -15.43 -10.94
N ASP A 214 0.36 -16.62 -10.70
CA ASP A 214 -0.83 -16.86 -9.89
C ASP A 214 -0.62 -18.15 -9.08
N ASP A 215 -0.16 -17.97 -7.85
CA ASP A 215 0.08 -19.08 -6.93
C ASP A 215 -1.22 -19.74 -6.46
N ARG A 216 -2.35 -19.01 -6.42
CA ARG A 216 -3.64 -19.57 -6.02
C ARG A 216 -4.11 -20.61 -7.03
N SER A 217 -3.98 -20.31 -8.33
CA SER A 217 -4.32 -21.26 -9.39
C SER A 217 -3.33 -22.43 -9.43
N LEU A 218 -2.02 -22.17 -9.34
CA LEU A 218 -1.00 -23.23 -9.33
C LEU A 218 -1.16 -24.19 -8.15
N SER A 219 -1.23 -23.65 -6.92
CA SER A 219 -1.40 -24.46 -5.72
C SER A 219 -2.67 -25.30 -5.77
N THR A 220 -3.78 -24.74 -6.25
CA THR A 220 -5.06 -25.46 -6.34
C THR A 220 -5.03 -26.54 -7.39
N TYR A 221 -4.48 -26.25 -8.56
CA TYR A 221 -4.36 -27.22 -9.64
C TYR A 221 -3.46 -28.40 -9.24
N TYR A 222 -2.29 -28.16 -8.65
CA TYR A 222 -1.35 -29.25 -8.34
C TYR A 222 -1.62 -29.95 -7.01
N MET A 223 -2.23 -29.30 -6.02
CA MET A 223 -2.59 -29.97 -4.76
C MET A 223 -3.95 -30.67 -4.86
N SER A 224 -4.93 -30.04 -5.51
CA SER A 224 -6.32 -30.52 -5.55
C SER A 224 -6.73 -31.14 -6.89
N HIS A 225 -5.88 -31.09 -7.93
CA HIS A 225 -6.14 -31.67 -9.26
C HIS A 225 -7.43 -31.16 -9.91
N THR A 226 -7.73 -29.87 -9.72
CA THR A 226 -8.91 -29.21 -10.28
C THR A 226 -8.57 -27.82 -10.82
N THR A 227 -9.28 -27.39 -11.86
CA THR A 227 -9.26 -26.02 -12.38
C THR A 227 -10.42 -25.18 -11.83
N GLU A 228 -11.34 -25.77 -11.07
CA GLU A 228 -12.47 -25.07 -10.47
C GLU A 228 -11.98 -24.02 -9.46
N GLY A 229 -12.48 -22.79 -9.57
CA GLY A 229 -12.05 -21.67 -8.73
C GLY A 229 -10.58 -21.30 -8.94
N THR A 230 -10.08 -21.43 -10.17
CA THR A 230 -8.76 -21.00 -10.63
C THR A 230 -8.90 -20.22 -11.94
N TRP A 231 -7.85 -19.53 -12.36
CA TRP A 231 -7.80 -18.87 -13.67
C TRP A 231 -7.26 -19.79 -14.78
N PHE A 232 -7.31 -21.11 -14.55
CA PHE A 232 -7.00 -22.12 -15.56
C PHE A 232 -8.29 -22.66 -16.16
N VAL A 233 -8.31 -22.76 -17.49
CA VAL A 233 -9.43 -23.32 -18.23
C VAL A 233 -9.09 -24.75 -18.63
N ASP A 234 -9.87 -25.71 -18.16
CA ASP A 234 -9.85 -27.08 -18.67
C ASP A 234 -10.39 -27.10 -20.10
N THR A 235 -9.55 -27.50 -21.04
CA THR A 235 -9.85 -27.61 -22.47
C THR A 235 -9.79 -29.07 -22.95
N SER A 236 -9.97 -30.01 -22.03
CA SER A 236 -9.99 -31.45 -22.35
C SER A 236 -11.22 -31.86 -23.18
N SER A 237 -12.30 -31.08 -23.17
CA SER A 237 -13.52 -31.36 -23.93
C SER A 237 -13.30 -31.25 -25.44
N THR A 238 -13.67 -32.30 -26.17
CA THR A 238 -13.57 -32.39 -27.63
C THR A 238 -14.92 -32.81 -28.24
N PRO A 239 -15.91 -31.91 -28.29
CA PRO A 239 -17.22 -32.24 -28.84
C PRO A 239 -17.13 -32.64 -30.32
N PRO A 240 -18.03 -33.50 -30.82
CA PRO A 240 -18.08 -33.85 -32.24
C PRO A 240 -18.29 -32.61 -33.12
N VAL A 241 -17.50 -32.50 -34.19
CA VAL A 241 -17.51 -31.35 -35.11
C VAL A 241 -18.06 -31.73 -36.48
N THR A 242 -18.93 -30.89 -37.03
CA THR A 242 -19.36 -30.96 -38.43
C THR A 242 -18.74 -29.79 -39.21
N ILE A 243 -18.06 -30.07 -40.33
CA ILE A 243 -17.45 -29.03 -41.16
C ILE A 243 -18.20 -28.91 -42.48
N ASN A 244 -18.67 -27.71 -42.81
CA ASN A 244 -19.31 -27.38 -44.08
C ASN A 244 -18.74 -26.07 -44.63
N GLY A 245 -18.16 -26.12 -45.83
CA GLY A 245 -17.69 -24.90 -46.52
C GLY A 245 -16.61 -24.10 -45.80
N GLY A 246 -15.76 -24.75 -44.98
CA GLY A 246 -14.71 -24.07 -44.20
C GLY A 246 -15.16 -23.57 -42.82
N VAL A 247 -16.42 -23.79 -42.46
CA VAL A 247 -16.99 -23.45 -41.14
C VAL A 247 -17.29 -24.74 -40.39
N GLY A 248 -16.84 -24.82 -39.14
CA GLY A 248 -17.11 -25.92 -38.21
C GLY A 248 -18.26 -25.57 -37.27
N THR A 249 -19.05 -26.58 -36.89
CA THR A 249 -20.05 -26.47 -35.81
C THR A 249 -19.89 -27.59 -34.78
N ALA A 250 -20.09 -27.27 -33.50
CA ALA A 250 -20.03 -28.23 -32.40
C ALA A 250 -21.03 -27.86 -31.29
N ASN A 251 -21.59 -28.87 -30.61
CA ASN A 251 -22.42 -28.63 -29.43
C ASN A 251 -21.55 -28.64 -28.17
N PHE A 252 -21.58 -27.56 -27.41
CA PHE A 252 -20.85 -27.43 -26.15
C PHE A 252 -21.75 -26.86 -25.05
N ALA A 253 -21.52 -27.30 -23.82
CA ALA A 253 -22.33 -26.93 -22.69
C ALA A 253 -21.61 -25.90 -21.81
N ILE A 254 -22.32 -24.83 -21.46
CA ILE A 254 -21.85 -23.72 -20.59
C ILE A 254 -22.79 -23.58 -19.39
N TYR A 255 -22.38 -22.80 -18.39
CA TYR A 255 -23.24 -22.51 -17.25
C TYR A 255 -24.09 -21.27 -17.48
N HIS A 256 -25.37 -21.35 -17.09
CA HIS A 256 -26.28 -20.23 -16.91
C HIS A 256 -26.77 -20.24 -15.45
N GLY A 257 -26.23 -19.33 -14.64
CA GLY A 257 -26.34 -19.43 -13.18
C GLY A 257 -25.73 -20.75 -12.68
N ASP A 258 -26.55 -21.56 -12.01
CA ASP A 258 -26.22 -22.91 -11.52
C ASP A 258 -26.61 -24.04 -12.50
N GLN A 259 -27.24 -23.71 -13.62
CA GLN A 259 -27.68 -24.68 -14.63
C GLN A 259 -26.63 -24.84 -15.73
N THR A 260 -26.70 -25.97 -16.45
CA THR A 260 -25.87 -26.23 -17.62
C THR A 260 -26.76 -26.27 -18.87
N GLU A 261 -26.42 -25.45 -19.87
CA GLU A 261 -27.15 -25.33 -21.12
C GLU A 261 -26.23 -25.64 -22.30
N THR A 262 -26.75 -26.35 -23.31
CA THR A 262 -25.98 -26.74 -24.51
C THR A 262 -26.34 -25.85 -25.68
N HIS A 263 -25.31 -25.27 -26.30
CA HIS A 263 -25.44 -24.40 -27.48
C HIS A 263 -24.63 -24.96 -28.65
N THR A 264 -25.04 -24.62 -29.86
CA THR A 264 -24.30 -24.96 -31.09
C THR A 264 -23.36 -23.80 -31.40
N TYR A 265 -22.06 -24.04 -31.25
CA TYR A 265 -21.02 -23.08 -31.54
C TYR A 265 -20.57 -23.17 -32.99
N THR A 266 -20.28 -22.01 -33.59
CA THR A 266 -19.73 -21.87 -34.94
C THR A 266 -18.28 -21.38 -34.87
N PHE A 267 -17.40 -21.84 -35.76
CA PHE A 267 -15.98 -21.45 -35.78
C PHE A 267 -15.33 -21.70 -37.14
N ASN A 268 -14.22 -21.01 -37.42
CA ASN A 268 -13.43 -21.25 -38.63
C ASN A 268 -12.75 -22.63 -38.56
N ALA A 269 -12.84 -23.43 -39.64
CA ALA A 269 -12.30 -24.78 -39.69
C ALA A 269 -10.77 -24.79 -39.92
N GLU A 270 -10.02 -24.29 -38.93
CA GLU A 270 -8.58 -24.01 -39.03
C GLU A 270 -7.68 -24.97 -38.23
N SER A 271 -8.24 -25.99 -37.56
CA SER A 271 -7.45 -26.96 -36.78
C SER A 271 -6.67 -27.92 -37.70
N VAL A 272 -5.35 -28.05 -37.47
CA VAL A 272 -4.50 -29.00 -38.22
C VAL A 272 -4.81 -30.45 -37.89
N SER A 273 -5.09 -30.75 -36.61
CA SER A 273 -5.48 -32.09 -36.16
C SER A 273 -6.93 -32.47 -36.48
N GLY A 274 -7.77 -31.48 -36.81
CA GLY A 274 -9.22 -31.64 -36.92
C GLY A 274 -9.93 -31.77 -35.56
N ILE A 275 -9.22 -31.57 -34.45
CA ILE A 275 -9.74 -31.67 -33.08
C ILE A 275 -9.84 -30.26 -32.49
N TYR A 276 -11.06 -29.86 -32.17
CA TYR A 276 -11.41 -28.57 -31.56
C TYR A 276 -11.69 -28.79 -30.07
N ARG A 277 -11.12 -27.92 -29.24
CA ARG A 277 -11.13 -28.08 -27.78
C ARG A 277 -11.90 -26.95 -27.14
N PHE A 278 -12.79 -27.30 -26.21
CA PHE A 278 -13.68 -26.36 -25.56
C PHE A 278 -13.46 -26.33 -24.05
N GLY A 279 -13.59 -25.15 -23.46
CA GLY A 279 -13.56 -24.91 -22.02
C GLY A 279 -14.47 -23.76 -21.62
N ILE A 280 -14.52 -23.47 -20.32
CA ILE A 280 -15.35 -22.41 -19.74
C ILE A 280 -14.44 -21.36 -19.10
N HIS A 281 -14.64 -20.09 -19.45
CA HIS A 281 -13.84 -18.98 -18.94
C HIS A 281 -14.09 -18.74 -17.43
N PRO A 282 -13.05 -18.42 -16.64
CA PRO A 282 -13.18 -18.37 -15.18
C PRO A 282 -13.66 -17.03 -14.62
N ASP A 283 -13.59 -15.94 -15.38
CA ASP A 283 -13.99 -14.59 -14.91
C ASP A 283 -15.49 -14.53 -14.58
N THR A 284 -15.78 -14.38 -13.28
CA THR A 284 -17.14 -14.37 -12.77
C THR A 284 -17.83 -13.03 -12.99
N LYS A 285 -17.08 -11.93 -13.15
CA LYS A 285 -17.62 -10.61 -13.51
C LYS A 285 -18.10 -10.61 -14.96
N LEU A 286 -17.31 -11.20 -15.87
CA LEU A 286 -17.70 -11.45 -17.27
C LEU A 286 -18.99 -12.27 -17.32
N LYS A 287 -19.04 -13.41 -16.61
CA LYS A 287 -20.24 -14.26 -16.56
C LYS A 287 -21.47 -13.50 -16.05
N LYS A 288 -21.37 -12.90 -14.88
CA LYS A 288 -22.53 -12.36 -14.16
C LYS A 288 -23.06 -11.09 -14.80
N ASP A 289 -22.18 -10.13 -15.07
CA ASP A 289 -22.62 -8.77 -15.39
C ASP A 289 -22.53 -8.44 -16.88
N VAL A 290 -21.64 -9.08 -17.63
CA VAL A 290 -21.50 -8.84 -19.09
C VAL A 290 -22.37 -9.83 -19.86
N LEU A 291 -22.29 -11.12 -19.56
CA LEU A 291 -22.99 -12.19 -20.29
C LEU A 291 -24.32 -12.63 -19.65
N ASN A 292 -24.87 -11.84 -18.72
CA ASN A 292 -26.19 -12.08 -18.12
C ASN A 292 -26.32 -13.51 -17.54
N ASP A 293 -25.39 -13.86 -16.65
CA ASP A 293 -25.22 -15.16 -15.98
C ASP A 293 -24.77 -16.33 -16.86
N TYR A 294 -24.55 -16.14 -18.17
CA TYR A 294 -23.92 -17.14 -19.04
C TYR A 294 -22.40 -17.10 -18.93
N SER A 295 -21.77 -18.27 -18.88
CA SER A 295 -20.30 -18.35 -18.89
C SER A 295 -19.77 -18.25 -20.31
N ALA A 296 -18.72 -17.46 -20.53
CA ALA A 296 -18.05 -17.41 -21.83
C ALA A 296 -17.40 -18.78 -22.14
N ALA A 297 -17.62 -19.26 -23.37
CA ALA A 297 -16.91 -20.43 -23.86
C ALA A 297 -15.52 -20.04 -24.37
N VAL A 298 -14.58 -20.98 -24.25
CA VAL A 298 -13.21 -20.86 -24.73
C VAL A 298 -12.96 -21.94 -25.77
N LEU A 299 -12.53 -21.55 -26.97
CA LEU A 299 -12.12 -22.45 -28.04
C LEU A 299 -10.61 -22.45 -28.18
N LEU A 300 -10.00 -23.64 -28.14
CA LEU A 300 -8.56 -23.84 -28.35
C LEU A 300 -8.31 -24.66 -29.62
N VAL A 301 -7.46 -24.14 -30.50
CA VAL A 301 -7.11 -24.77 -31.80
C VAL A 301 -5.60 -24.80 -32.04
N ASP A 302 -5.17 -25.83 -32.76
CA ASP A 302 -3.83 -25.99 -33.32
C ASP A 302 -3.78 -25.38 -34.73
N HIS A 303 -3.68 -24.06 -34.78
CA HIS A 303 -3.73 -23.29 -36.03
C HIS A 303 -2.47 -23.52 -36.90
N PRO A 304 -2.58 -23.60 -38.24
CA PRO A 304 -1.48 -23.95 -39.14
C PRO A 304 -0.31 -22.95 -39.16
N ASN A 305 -0.54 -21.72 -38.74
CA ASN A 305 0.47 -20.66 -38.71
C ASN A 305 1.42 -20.79 -37.50
N THR A 306 2.20 -21.89 -37.50
CA THR A 306 3.11 -22.23 -36.39
C THR A 306 4.31 -21.30 -36.27
N ALA A 307 4.71 -20.62 -37.35
CA ALA A 307 5.82 -19.67 -37.34
C ALA A 307 5.53 -18.45 -36.43
N GLN A 308 4.29 -17.95 -36.44
CA GLN A 308 3.87 -16.84 -35.59
C GLN A 308 3.30 -17.32 -34.26
N ARG A 309 2.52 -18.42 -34.26
CA ARG A 309 1.72 -18.84 -33.10
C ARG A 309 2.38 -19.91 -32.23
N GLY A 310 3.36 -20.65 -32.75
CA GLY A 310 4.01 -21.79 -32.06
C GLY A 310 3.48 -23.15 -32.51
N VAL A 311 4.04 -24.23 -31.97
CA VAL A 311 3.70 -25.62 -32.32
C VAL A 311 2.58 -26.18 -31.43
N GLY A 312 1.78 -27.10 -31.97
CA GLY A 312 0.65 -27.71 -31.25
C GLY A 312 -0.55 -26.78 -31.14
N TYR A 313 -1.35 -26.96 -30.09
CA TYR A 313 -2.42 -26.02 -29.75
C TYR A 313 -1.80 -24.66 -29.41
N ASN A 314 -2.25 -23.62 -30.10
CA ASN A 314 -1.52 -22.35 -30.14
C ASN A 314 -2.41 -21.11 -30.28
N THR A 315 -3.72 -21.27 -30.48
CA THR A 315 -4.66 -20.16 -30.62
C THR A 315 -5.90 -20.40 -29.78
N VAL A 316 -6.25 -19.40 -28.98
CA VAL A 316 -7.41 -19.34 -28.11
C VAL A 316 -8.39 -18.31 -28.66
N TYR A 317 -9.68 -18.61 -28.64
CA TYR A 317 -10.77 -17.67 -28.86
C TYR A 317 -11.68 -17.70 -27.63
N VAL A 318 -12.22 -16.55 -27.22
CA VAL A 318 -13.14 -16.42 -26.10
C VAL A 318 -14.41 -15.78 -26.64
N ASP A 319 -15.56 -16.39 -26.41
CA ASP A 319 -16.87 -15.88 -26.82
C ASP A 319 -17.28 -14.74 -25.86
N LEU A 320 -17.00 -13.49 -26.26
CA LEU A 320 -17.13 -12.32 -25.40
C LEU A 320 -18.48 -11.60 -25.53
N ASP A 321 -19.27 -11.93 -26.54
CA ASP A 321 -20.62 -11.39 -26.73
C ASP A 321 -21.74 -12.43 -26.55
N GLY A 322 -21.39 -13.70 -26.38
CA GLY A 322 -22.32 -14.79 -26.06
C GLY A 322 -23.22 -15.15 -27.24
N ASP A 323 -22.79 -14.88 -28.47
CA ASP A 323 -23.53 -15.21 -29.68
C ASP A 323 -23.28 -16.65 -30.18
N TYR A 324 -22.36 -17.36 -29.52
CA TYR A 324 -21.92 -18.71 -29.83
C TYR A 324 -21.18 -18.83 -31.17
N ASP A 325 -20.55 -17.75 -31.65
CA ASP A 325 -19.74 -17.70 -32.86
C ASP A 325 -18.31 -17.27 -32.54
N PHE A 326 -17.33 -18.12 -32.81
CA PHE A 326 -15.91 -17.78 -32.67
C PHE A 326 -15.29 -17.24 -33.98
N THR A 327 -16.06 -17.12 -35.06
CA THR A 327 -15.50 -16.73 -36.37
C THR A 327 -15.06 -15.27 -36.44
N ASP A 328 -15.62 -14.43 -35.57
CA ASP A 328 -15.39 -13.00 -35.50
C ASP A 328 -14.62 -12.56 -34.23
N GLU A 329 -14.36 -13.51 -33.32
CA GLU A 329 -13.61 -13.30 -32.10
C GLU A 329 -12.11 -13.02 -32.32
N LYS A 330 -11.50 -12.29 -31.38
CA LYS A 330 -10.07 -12.01 -31.43
C LYS A 330 -9.25 -13.30 -31.21
N PRO A 331 -8.40 -13.73 -32.18
CA PRO A 331 -7.47 -14.83 -31.93
C PRO A 331 -6.41 -14.42 -30.92
N CYS A 332 -6.26 -15.22 -29.87
CA CYS A 332 -5.27 -15.03 -28.82
C CYS A 332 -4.16 -16.07 -28.91
N PHE A 333 -2.92 -15.62 -29.08
CA PHE A 333 -1.74 -16.47 -29.23
C PHE A 333 -0.49 -15.72 -28.74
N ARG A 334 0.65 -16.40 -28.65
CA ARG A 334 1.92 -15.76 -28.26
C ARG A 334 2.26 -14.57 -29.20
N GLY A 335 2.37 -13.38 -28.63
CA GLY A 335 2.51 -12.09 -29.31
C GLY A 335 1.20 -11.28 -29.46
N SER A 336 0.04 -11.89 -29.22
CA SER A 336 -1.29 -11.26 -29.26
C SER A 336 -2.23 -11.89 -28.24
N GLU A 337 -1.88 -11.84 -26.96
CA GLU A 337 -2.46 -12.67 -25.89
C GLU A 337 -3.74 -12.13 -25.26
N ILE A 338 -3.98 -10.82 -25.37
CA ILE A 338 -5.05 -10.12 -24.66
C ILE A 338 -6.34 -10.28 -25.44
N SER A 339 -7.37 -10.86 -24.82
CA SER A 339 -8.70 -11.04 -25.38
C SER A 339 -9.58 -9.86 -25.01
N PHE A 340 -10.23 -9.23 -25.98
CA PHE A 340 -11.11 -8.09 -25.76
C PHE A 340 -12.09 -7.87 -26.92
N ARG A 341 -13.18 -7.14 -26.66
CA ARG A 341 -14.06 -6.56 -27.68
C ARG A 341 -14.33 -5.07 -27.41
N ASP A 342 -14.58 -4.33 -28.49
CA ASP A 342 -14.98 -2.92 -28.52
C ASP A 342 -16.36 -2.87 -29.21
N ILE A 343 -17.38 -2.51 -28.44
CA ILE A 343 -18.80 -2.71 -28.75
C ILE A 343 -19.66 -1.50 -28.40
N TRP A 344 -19.11 -0.51 -27.68
CA TRP A 344 -19.82 0.68 -27.25
C TRP A 344 -19.15 1.98 -27.73
N ASP A 345 -19.91 2.83 -28.42
CA ASP A 345 -19.48 4.19 -28.73
C ASP A 345 -19.86 5.11 -27.56
N SER A 346 -18.86 5.48 -26.76
CA SER A 346 -19.07 6.27 -25.54
C SER A 346 -19.56 7.69 -25.83
N ALA A 347 -19.15 8.29 -26.94
CA ALA A 347 -19.51 9.66 -27.31
C ALA A 347 -20.95 9.74 -27.85
N ALA A 348 -21.36 8.77 -28.66
CA ALA A 348 -22.73 8.65 -29.13
C ALA A 348 -23.66 8.06 -28.06
N ASN A 349 -23.10 7.39 -27.05
CA ASN A 349 -23.81 6.62 -26.04
C ASN A 349 -24.74 5.57 -26.68
N THR A 350 -24.20 4.81 -27.63
CA THR A 350 -24.90 3.80 -28.43
C THR A 350 -23.99 2.61 -28.74
N ALA A 351 -24.56 1.49 -29.17
CA ALA A 351 -23.81 0.37 -29.73
C ALA A 351 -22.96 0.82 -30.94
N GLY A 352 -21.71 0.38 -31.02
CA GLY A 352 -20.74 0.77 -32.04
C GLY A 352 -19.31 0.69 -31.51
N SER A 353 -18.30 0.83 -32.35
CA SER A 353 -16.89 0.81 -31.90
C SER A 353 -16.31 2.22 -31.92
N ASP A 354 -15.67 2.64 -30.83
CA ASP A 354 -15.01 3.94 -30.70
C ASP A 354 -13.47 3.85 -30.58
N GLY A 355 -12.94 2.62 -30.63
CA GLY A 355 -11.52 2.33 -30.51
C GLY A 355 -11.06 2.05 -29.09
N TYR A 356 -11.97 2.00 -28.11
CA TYR A 356 -11.66 1.65 -26.73
C TYR A 356 -12.27 0.27 -26.40
N PRO A 357 -11.47 -0.76 -26.06
CA PRO A 357 -12.03 -2.03 -25.62
C PRO A 357 -12.98 -1.88 -24.42
N ASP A 358 -14.17 -2.46 -24.49
CA ASP A 358 -15.22 -2.37 -23.46
C ASP A 358 -15.40 -3.66 -22.66
N VAL A 359 -14.99 -4.79 -23.24
CA VAL A 359 -15.13 -6.12 -22.64
C VAL A 359 -13.77 -6.80 -22.63
N SER A 360 -13.40 -7.38 -21.49
CA SER A 360 -12.14 -8.10 -21.30
C SER A 360 -12.38 -9.60 -21.19
N GLY A 361 -11.64 -10.38 -21.97
CA GLY A 361 -11.46 -11.82 -21.75
C GLY A 361 -10.14 -12.15 -21.08
N GLY A 362 -9.44 -11.16 -20.51
CA GLY A 362 -8.14 -11.34 -19.89
C GLY A 362 -7.00 -11.63 -20.86
N MET A 363 -5.83 -11.96 -20.32
CA MET A 363 -4.61 -12.24 -21.08
C MET A 363 -4.18 -13.70 -20.96
N VAL A 364 -4.08 -14.40 -22.08
CA VAL A 364 -3.54 -15.77 -22.13
C VAL A 364 -2.03 -15.75 -21.89
N TYR A 365 -1.54 -16.36 -20.82
CA TYR A 365 -0.08 -16.42 -20.56
C TYR A 365 0.53 -17.81 -20.72
N PHE A 366 -0.29 -18.86 -20.84
CA PHE A 366 0.17 -20.22 -21.07
C PHE A 366 -0.87 -21.08 -21.81
N ILE A 367 -0.40 -21.93 -22.72
CA ILE A 367 -1.18 -22.97 -23.38
C ILE A 367 -0.43 -24.29 -23.22
N ALA A 368 -1.10 -25.32 -22.70
CA ALA A 368 -0.50 -26.63 -22.49
C ALA A 368 -0.13 -27.29 -23.82
N ASN A 369 1.12 -27.73 -23.95
CA ASN A 369 1.63 -28.37 -25.17
C ASN A 369 2.19 -29.78 -24.96
N GLY A 370 2.04 -30.34 -23.75
CA GLY A 370 2.57 -31.67 -23.40
C GLY A 370 4.08 -31.72 -23.15
N VAL A 371 4.79 -30.59 -23.28
CA VAL A 371 6.26 -30.52 -23.17
C VAL A 371 6.72 -29.53 -22.12
N ARG A 372 6.03 -28.38 -21.98
CA ARG A 372 6.41 -27.30 -21.07
C ARG A 372 5.50 -27.29 -19.84
N ASN A 373 6.09 -27.06 -18.69
CA ASN A 373 5.35 -26.80 -17.46
C ASN A 373 4.60 -25.47 -17.56
N ILE A 374 3.51 -25.34 -16.80
CA ILE A 374 2.97 -24.02 -16.47
C ILE A 374 4.13 -23.23 -15.84
N PRO A 375 4.37 -21.94 -16.17
CA PRO A 375 5.49 -21.18 -15.62
C PRO A 375 5.64 -21.40 -14.11
N THR A 376 6.87 -21.61 -13.65
CA THR A 376 7.28 -21.93 -12.27
C THR A 376 6.90 -23.30 -11.71
N ALA A 377 5.96 -24.03 -12.31
CA ALA A 377 5.43 -25.25 -11.71
C ALA A 377 6.45 -26.39 -11.54
N ASP A 378 7.49 -26.41 -12.37
CA ASP A 378 8.58 -27.37 -12.28
C ASP A 378 9.44 -27.17 -11.03
N TRP A 379 9.87 -25.95 -10.73
CA TRP A 379 10.75 -25.71 -9.58
C TRP A 379 9.96 -25.37 -8.30
N LEU A 380 8.78 -24.75 -8.39
CA LEU A 380 7.90 -24.49 -7.24
C LEU A 380 7.00 -25.66 -6.88
N TYR A 381 6.76 -26.62 -7.76
CA TYR A 381 5.86 -27.75 -7.45
C TYR A 381 6.39 -29.11 -7.95
N GLN A 382 7.61 -29.19 -8.48
CA GLN A 382 8.15 -30.44 -9.05
C GLN A 382 7.17 -31.10 -10.02
N ALA A 383 6.37 -30.27 -10.71
CA ALA A 383 5.27 -30.71 -11.52
C ALA A 383 5.73 -31.22 -12.88
N SER A 384 4.89 -32.05 -13.48
CA SER A 384 5.05 -32.47 -14.87
C SER A 384 4.18 -31.61 -15.80
N PRO A 385 4.58 -31.42 -17.06
CA PRO A 385 3.80 -30.67 -18.04
C PRO A 385 2.37 -31.20 -18.19
N PRO A 386 1.35 -30.32 -18.23
CA PRO A 386 -0.01 -30.74 -18.59
C PRO A 386 -0.05 -31.28 -20.03
N ALA A 387 -1.01 -32.15 -20.32
CA ALA A 387 -1.17 -32.77 -21.63
C ALA A 387 -1.41 -31.72 -22.74
N ASN A 388 -0.99 -32.04 -23.97
CA ASN A 388 -1.14 -31.11 -25.10
C ASN A 388 -2.61 -30.73 -25.32
N GLY A 389 -2.89 -29.42 -25.23
CA GLY A 389 -4.21 -28.84 -25.38
C GLY A 389 -5.16 -29.07 -24.19
N SER A 390 -4.71 -29.59 -23.05
CA SER A 390 -5.65 -29.86 -21.94
C SER A 390 -5.96 -28.63 -21.08
N LEU A 391 -5.16 -27.56 -21.17
CA LEU A 391 -5.25 -26.41 -20.27
C LEU A 391 -4.80 -25.12 -20.94
N VAL A 392 -5.50 -24.03 -20.64
CA VAL A 392 -5.11 -22.64 -20.94
C VAL A 392 -5.09 -21.84 -19.64
N ALA A 393 -4.07 -21.02 -19.42
CA ALA A 393 -3.99 -20.15 -18.25
C ALA A 393 -4.17 -18.68 -18.62
N PHE A 394 -5.01 -17.98 -17.85
CA PHE A 394 -5.31 -16.56 -18.01
C PHE A 394 -4.79 -15.75 -16.83
N MET A 395 -4.30 -14.55 -17.13
CA MET A 395 -4.14 -13.47 -16.17
C MET A 395 -5.36 -12.56 -16.33
N ILE A 396 -6.18 -12.46 -15.28
CA ILE A 396 -7.36 -11.60 -15.24
C ILE A 396 -7.27 -10.66 -14.03
N ASN A 397 -8.28 -9.81 -13.86
CA ASN A 397 -8.56 -9.16 -12.59
C ASN A 397 -10.07 -9.24 -12.35
N ASP A 398 -10.52 -10.31 -11.69
CA ASP A 398 -11.94 -10.52 -11.47
C ASP A 398 -12.44 -9.58 -10.35
N LYS A 399 -13.28 -8.62 -10.72
CA LYS A 399 -13.85 -7.63 -9.78
C LYS A 399 -14.66 -8.28 -8.64
N ASN A 400 -15.22 -9.47 -8.86
CA ASN A 400 -16.02 -10.17 -7.84
C ASN A 400 -15.15 -10.98 -6.87
N GLU A 401 -13.87 -11.20 -7.19
CA GLU A 401 -12.93 -11.87 -6.29
C GLU A 401 -12.48 -10.94 -5.15
N ARG A 402 -11.83 -11.53 -4.15
CA ARG A 402 -11.38 -10.80 -2.96
C ARG A 402 -10.32 -9.77 -3.34
N GLY A 403 -10.52 -8.52 -2.90
CA GLY A 403 -9.71 -7.37 -3.29
C GLY A 403 -10.20 -6.65 -4.56
N GLY A 404 -11.10 -7.27 -5.33
CA GLY A 404 -11.73 -6.65 -6.49
C GLY A 404 -10.72 -6.19 -7.55
N ASN A 405 -10.78 -4.91 -7.93
CA ASN A 405 -9.99 -4.32 -9.03
C ASN A 405 -8.64 -3.72 -8.57
N HIS A 406 -8.21 -3.93 -7.33
CA HIS A 406 -7.08 -3.23 -6.70
C HIS A 406 -5.74 -3.35 -7.46
N GLY A 407 -5.47 -4.48 -8.11
CA GLY A 407 -4.25 -4.67 -8.88
C GLY A 407 -4.22 -3.88 -10.21
N THR A 408 -5.38 -3.65 -10.85
CA THR A 408 -5.49 -2.77 -12.03
C THR A 408 -5.22 -1.32 -11.63
N PHE A 409 -5.80 -0.86 -10.51
CA PHE A 409 -5.48 0.45 -9.93
C PHE A 409 -3.98 0.61 -9.64
N CYS A 410 -3.34 -0.40 -9.06
CA CYS A 410 -1.91 -0.37 -8.77
C CYS A 410 -1.05 -0.34 -10.04
N ALA A 411 -1.39 -1.14 -11.06
CA ALA A 411 -0.66 -1.14 -12.32
C ALA A 411 -0.78 0.22 -13.05
N SER A 412 -1.97 0.81 -13.08
CA SER A 412 -2.21 2.08 -13.75
C SER A 412 -1.45 3.25 -13.10
N ALA A 413 -1.38 3.29 -11.77
CA ALA A 413 -0.60 4.30 -11.05
C ALA A 413 0.91 4.25 -11.36
N ALA A 414 1.43 3.13 -11.87
CA ALA A 414 2.82 3.02 -12.30
C ALA A 414 3.01 3.33 -13.79
N VAL A 415 2.17 2.79 -14.67
CA VAL A 415 2.44 2.71 -16.13
C VAL A 415 1.31 3.13 -17.07
N ALA A 416 0.17 3.62 -16.57
CA ALA A 416 -0.90 4.10 -17.45
C ALA A 416 -0.39 5.17 -18.43
N ARG A 417 -1.01 5.28 -19.60
CA ARG A 417 -0.48 6.02 -20.75
C ARG A 417 -1.31 7.26 -21.11
N GLY A 418 -2.31 7.60 -20.30
CA GLY A 418 -3.18 8.75 -20.53
C GLY A 418 -4.09 8.57 -21.74
N ILE A 419 -4.50 7.33 -22.05
CA ILE A 419 -5.31 7.01 -23.23
C ILE A 419 -6.80 7.20 -22.95
N ILE A 420 -7.30 6.76 -21.78
CA ILE A 420 -8.71 6.93 -21.43
C ILE A 420 -8.99 8.37 -21.02
N ASN A 421 -10.08 8.96 -21.52
CA ASN A 421 -10.48 10.34 -21.18
C ASN A 421 -11.76 10.42 -20.35
N GLY A 422 -12.57 9.36 -20.35
CA GLY A 422 -13.85 9.33 -19.64
C GLY A 422 -14.97 10.16 -20.28
N GLY A 423 -14.66 11.07 -21.21
CA GLY A 423 -15.64 11.93 -21.87
C GLY A 423 -16.39 12.76 -20.84
N ALA A 424 -15.86 13.95 -20.53
CA ALA A 424 -16.35 14.86 -19.49
C ALA A 424 -17.80 14.59 -19.03
N PRO A 425 -17.99 14.01 -17.85
CA PRO A 425 -19.04 14.51 -16.99
C PRO A 425 -18.66 15.96 -16.61
N GLY A 426 -19.52 16.70 -15.92
CA GLY A 426 -19.05 17.84 -15.11
C GLY A 426 -18.19 17.35 -13.94
N ILE A 427 -17.11 16.61 -14.26
CA ILE A 427 -16.13 15.92 -13.40
C ILE A 427 -14.69 16.22 -13.90
N LYS A 428 -14.53 16.79 -15.11
CA LYS A 428 -13.22 17.21 -15.61
C LYS A 428 -12.92 18.59 -15.03
N PRO A 429 -11.79 18.81 -14.34
CA PRO A 429 -11.42 20.15 -13.90
C PRO A 429 -11.51 21.11 -15.11
N PRO A 430 -12.10 22.31 -14.96
CA PRO A 430 -12.61 23.15 -16.05
C PRO A 430 -11.58 23.58 -17.12
N PHE A 431 -10.31 23.23 -16.93
CA PHE A 431 -9.16 23.55 -17.77
C PHE A 431 -8.52 22.36 -18.49
N GLN A 432 -8.91 21.12 -18.23
CA GLN A 432 -8.44 20.00 -19.07
C GLN A 432 -9.30 19.93 -20.34
N GLY A 433 -8.67 19.97 -21.52
CA GLY A 433 -9.34 20.03 -22.81
C GLY A 433 -9.87 18.67 -23.28
N PRO A 434 -10.75 18.62 -24.31
CA PRO A 434 -11.08 17.37 -24.99
C PRO A 434 -9.81 16.70 -25.54
N GLY A 435 -9.49 15.48 -25.13
CA GLY A 435 -8.29 14.75 -25.56
C GLY A 435 -7.22 14.49 -24.50
N ASP A 436 -7.29 15.16 -23.34
CA ASP A 436 -6.36 14.90 -22.23
C ASP A 436 -6.88 13.71 -21.40
N GLY A 437 -6.15 12.58 -21.37
CA GLY A 437 -6.52 11.39 -20.59
C GLY A 437 -6.46 11.55 -19.07
N MET A 438 -7.23 10.72 -18.36
CA MET A 438 -7.55 10.84 -16.92
C MET A 438 -6.61 10.05 -16.00
N VAL A 439 -6.01 8.97 -16.51
CA VAL A 439 -5.11 8.11 -15.72
C VAL A 439 -3.79 8.00 -16.44
N GLN A 440 -2.71 8.37 -15.77
CA GLN A 440 -1.37 8.33 -16.33
C GLN A 440 -0.42 7.89 -15.20
N GLY A 441 0.51 7.00 -15.54
CA GLY A 441 1.57 6.57 -14.63
C GLY A 441 2.86 7.36 -14.91
N PRO A 442 3.78 7.46 -13.94
CA PRO A 442 5.10 8.08 -14.14
C PRO A 442 5.94 7.44 -15.24
N ALA A 443 5.78 6.13 -15.47
CA ALA A 443 6.64 5.34 -16.35
C ALA A 443 5.85 4.60 -17.46
N PRO A 444 5.26 5.32 -18.43
CA PRO A 444 4.41 4.73 -19.47
C PRO A 444 5.11 3.74 -20.41
N GLU A 445 6.45 3.71 -20.44
CA GLU A 445 7.24 2.77 -21.25
C GLU A 445 7.81 1.59 -20.45
N ALA A 446 7.60 1.57 -19.12
CA ALA A 446 7.90 0.39 -18.30
C ALA A 446 6.90 -0.74 -18.56
N LYS A 447 7.25 -1.96 -18.15
CA LYS A 447 6.41 -3.14 -18.34
C LYS A 447 5.99 -3.79 -17.02
N ILE A 448 4.77 -4.31 -16.95
CA ILE A 448 4.19 -4.91 -15.76
C ILE A 448 4.34 -6.44 -15.78
N ILE A 449 4.89 -6.98 -14.71
CA ILE A 449 4.76 -8.39 -14.33
C ILE A 449 3.56 -8.47 -13.38
N ALA A 450 2.45 -9.05 -13.84
CA ALA A 450 1.27 -9.20 -13.01
C ALA A 450 1.41 -10.43 -12.10
N VAL A 451 1.38 -10.21 -10.79
CA VAL A 451 1.39 -11.27 -9.79
C VAL A 451 0.05 -11.22 -9.07
N GLY A 452 -0.90 -12.03 -9.55
CA GLY A 452 -2.32 -11.94 -9.21
C GLY A 452 -2.77 -12.89 -8.11
N ASN A 453 -4.06 -12.79 -7.77
CA ASN A 453 -4.77 -13.64 -6.82
C ASN A 453 -4.23 -13.62 -5.37
N TYR A 454 -3.45 -12.60 -5.00
CA TYR A 454 -2.82 -12.48 -3.70
C TYR A 454 -3.80 -12.56 -2.51
N TYR A 455 -4.99 -11.95 -2.63
CA TYR A 455 -5.98 -11.90 -1.54
C TYR A 455 -6.93 -13.11 -1.51
N VAL A 456 -6.93 -13.94 -2.56
CA VAL A 456 -7.80 -15.12 -2.71
C VAL A 456 -7.11 -16.37 -2.16
N GLY A 457 -5.78 -16.45 -2.23
CA GLY A 457 -4.99 -17.49 -1.57
C GLY A 457 -3.56 -17.62 -2.12
N GLY A 458 -3.06 -18.85 -2.22
CA GLY A 458 -1.63 -19.09 -2.50
C GLY A 458 -0.78 -18.73 -1.29
N THR A 459 0.54 -18.63 -1.45
CA THR A 459 1.48 -18.39 -0.34
C THR A 459 2.33 -17.15 -0.57
N LEU A 460 2.47 -16.32 0.46
CA LEU A 460 3.33 -15.13 0.44
C LEU A 460 4.77 -15.47 0.03
N ALA A 461 5.27 -16.60 0.52
CA ALA A 461 6.58 -17.15 0.18
C ALA A 461 6.77 -17.30 -1.33
N ASN A 462 5.79 -17.89 -2.03
CA ASN A 462 5.90 -18.14 -3.46
C ASN A 462 5.85 -16.83 -4.26
N PHE A 463 5.02 -15.86 -3.87
CA PHE A 463 4.98 -14.56 -4.54
C PHE A 463 6.34 -13.84 -4.47
N HIS A 464 7.02 -13.88 -3.31
CA HIS A 464 8.34 -13.28 -3.14
C HIS A 464 9.46 -14.08 -3.84
N LEU A 465 9.39 -15.41 -3.79
CA LEU A 465 10.32 -16.29 -4.51
C LEU A 465 10.22 -16.09 -6.02
N PHE A 466 9.01 -16.02 -6.56
CA PHE A 466 8.77 -15.72 -7.97
C PHE A 466 9.39 -14.38 -8.36
N ALA A 467 9.13 -13.33 -7.59
CA ALA A 467 9.72 -12.01 -7.85
C ALA A 467 11.25 -12.03 -7.80
N THR A 468 11.86 -12.97 -7.07
CA THR A 468 13.32 -13.08 -6.90
C THR A 468 13.99 -13.96 -7.96
N LEU A 469 13.30 -15.02 -8.40
CA LEU A 469 13.86 -16.11 -9.22
C LEU A 469 13.23 -16.23 -10.61
N GLY A 470 12.19 -15.46 -10.91
CA GLY A 470 11.55 -15.46 -12.22
C GLY A 470 10.81 -16.75 -12.58
N TYR A 471 10.63 -16.97 -13.88
CA TYR A 471 9.95 -18.13 -14.44
C TYR A 471 10.79 -19.40 -14.33
N ASP A 472 12.10 -19.29 -14.53
CA ASP A 472 13.01 -20.43 -14.59
C ASP A 472 13.60 -20.85 -13.23
N GLY A 473 13.33 -20.08 -12.17
CA GLY A 473 13.80 -20.38 -10.83
C GLY A 473 15.28 -20.04 -10.61
N ILE A 474 15.90 -19.32 -11.54
CA ILE A 474 17.31 -18.94 -11.54
C ILE A 474 17.41 -17.42 -11.51
N GLU A 475 18.23 -16.90 -10.61
CA GLU A 475 18.43 -15.45 -10.50
C GLU A 475 19.24 -14.85 -11.66
N ASN A 476 18.92 -13.61 -12.00
CA ASN A 476 19.54 -12.78 -13.03
C ASN A 476 19.47 -13.36 -14.47
N THR A 477 18.40 -14.08 -14.84
CA THR A 477 18.22 -14.59 -16.21
C THR A 477 17.43 -13.64 -17.11
N GLY A 478 16.87 -12.57 -16.55
CA GLY A 478 16.22 -11.49 -17.29
C GLY A 478 14.70 -11.64 -17.39
N ASP A 479 14.11 -12.58 -16.66
CA ASP A 479 12.67 -12.75 -16.47
C ASP A 479 12.18 -12.16 -15.13
N GLU A 480 13.08 -11.65 -14.28
CA GLU A 480 12.78 -11.05 -12.97
C GLU A 480 12.46 -9.55 -13.06
N PRO A 481 11.63 -9.01 -12.16
CA PRO A 481 11.42 -7.57 -12.05
C PRO A 481 12.70 -6.81 -11.69
N ASN A 482 12.78 -5.54 -12.08
CA ASN A 482 13.71 -4.59 -11.47
C ASN A 482 13.15 -4.04 -10.15
N LEU A 483 11.83 -3.90 -10.10
CA LEU A 483 11.09 -3.25 -9.02
C LEU A 483 9.90 -4.12 -8.63
N VAL A 484 9.65 -4.27 -7.33
CA VAL A 484 8.48 -4.99 -6.80
C VAL A 484 7.64 -3.99 -6.00
N SER A 485 6.38 -3.81 -6.38
CA SER A 485 5.42 -2.99 -5.64
C SER A 485 4.50 -3.89 -4.83
N MET A 486 4.47 -3.66 -3.52
CA MET A 486 3.65 -4.39 -2.55
C MET A 486 2.65 -3.43 -1.90
N SER A 487 1.44 -3.40 -2.44
CA SER A 487 0.34 -2.53 -1.98
C SER A 487 -0.57 -3.27 -0.99
N TYR A 488 0.03 -3.96 -0.01
CA TYR A 488 -0.63 -4.72 1.04
C TYR A 488 0.13 -4.60 2.36
N GLY A 489 -0.55 -4.94 3.46
CA GLY A 489 0.10 -5.15 4.74
C GLY A 489 -0.88 -5.61 5.81
N ALA A 490 -0.36 -6.00 6.96
CA ALA A 490 -1.15 -6.42 8.12
C ALA A 490 -0.80 -5.57 9.35
N GLY A 491 -1.84 -5.08 10.03
CA GLY A 491 -1.74 -4.19 11.18
C GLY A 491 -1.68 -4.89 12.54
N ASP A 492 -1.96 -6.20 12.58
CA ASP A 492 -1.99 -7.05 13.77
C ASP A 492 -0.60 -7.55 14.21
N ILE A 493 0.47 -7.19 13.50
CA ILE A 493 1.83 -7.62 13.82
C ILE A 493 2.57 -6.51 14.59
N ASP A 494 2.58 -6.63 15.91
CA ASP A 494 3.28 -5.67 16.77
C ASP A 494 4.80 -5.68 16.58
N ASN A 495 5.40 -6.84 16.28
CA ASN A 495 6.84 -7.00 16.14
C ASN A 495 7.33 -6.87 14.69
N ASP A 496 6.64 -6.03 13.90
CA ASP A 496 6.96 -5.77 12.50
C ASP A 496 8.44 -5.44 12.27
N GLY A 497 9.01 -6.00 11.18
CA GLY A 497 10.43 -5.99 10.87
C GLY A 497 11.20 -7.18 11.45
N TRP A 498 10.73 -7.76 12.57
CA TRP A 498 11.25 -9.01 13.13
C TRP A 498 10.44 -10.24 12.71
N ASP A 499 9.24 -10.01 12.19
CA ASP A 499 8.29 -11.05 11.82
C ASP A 499 8.74 -11.85 10.57
N PRO A 500 8.20 -13.07 10.37
CA PRO A 500 8.57 -13.92 9.25
C PRO A 500 8.36 -13.31 7.85
N HIS A 501 7.38 -12.42 7.65
CA HIS A 501 7.14 -11.76 6.36
C HIS A 501 8.23 -10.73 6.06
N SER A 502 8.57 -9.90 7.03
CA SER A 502 9.67 -8.93 6.91
C SER A 502 11.01 -9.60 6.66
N ARG A 503 11.31 -10.67 7.42
CA ARG A 503 12.53 -11.46 7.27
C ARG A 503 12.65 -12.12 5.91
N LEU A 504 11.54 -12.61 5.36
CA LEU A 504 11.55 -13.21 4.04
C LEU A 504 11.99 -12.19 2.96
N ILE A 505 11.49 -10.96 3.00
CA ILE A 505 11.89 -9.90 2.07
C ILE A 505 13.37 -9.53 2.26
N ASP A 506 13.86 -9.50 3.50
CA ASP A 506 15.28 -9.28 3.78
C ASP A 506 16.17 -10.35 3.13
N LYS A 507 15.79 -11.63 3.25
CA LYS A 507 16.47 -12.76 2.61
C LYS A 507 16.47 -12.64 1.09
N MET A 508 15.32 -12.33 0.50
CA MET A 508 15.22 -12.11 -0.96
C MET A 508 16.06 -10.92 -1.41
N SER A 509 16.10 -9.84 -0.63
CA SER A 509 16.89 -8.64 -0.91
C SER A 509 18.40 -8.83 -0.75
N LEU A 510 18.84 -9.82 0.02
CA LEU A 510 20.24 -10.24 0.08
C LEU A 510 20.62 -11.08 -1.14
N LYS A 511 19.71 -11.97 -1.55
CA LYS A 511 19.91 -12.88 -2.68
C LYS A 511 19.88 -12.14 -4.03
N ALA A 512 18.93 -11.22 -4.20
CA ALA A 512 18.75 -10.43 -5.41
C ALA A 512 18.87 -8.92 -5.11
N PRO A 513 20.08 -8.40 -4.79
CA PRO A 513 20.28 -7.00 -4.41
C PRO A 513 19.98 -5.99 -5.54
N GLN A 514 19.87 -6.46 -6.79
CA GLN A 514 19.46 -5.67 -7.96
C GLN A 514 17.95 -5.36 -7.97
N ILE A 515 17.14 -6.09 -7.21
CA ILE A 515 15.70 -5.88 -7.13
C ILE A 515 15.40 -4.88 -6.01
N THR A 516 14.66 -3.83 -6.33
CA THR A 516 14.18 -2.87 -5.32
C THR A 516 12.77 -3.23 -4.91
N TRP A 517 12.58 -3.48 -3.62
CA TRP A 517 11.27 -3.74 -3.03
C TRP A 517 10.67 -2.43 -2.54
N LEU A 518 9.42 -2.16 -2.88
CA LEU A 518 8.66 -1.00 -2.44
C LEU A 518 7.39 -1.48 -1.72
N LYS A 519 7.05 -0.81 -0.62
CA LYS A 519 5.91 -1.17 0.21
C LYS A 519 5.11 0.06 0.64
N SER A 520 3.79 -0.06 0.63
CA SER A 520 2.88 0.92 1.24
C SER A 520 2.92 0.91 2.77
N THR A 521 2.90 2.08 3.43
CA THR A 521 2.96 2.13 4.91
C THR A 521 1.68 1.61 5.60
N GLY A 522 0.54 1.59 4.91
CA GLY A 522 -0.77 1.26 5.48
C GLY A 522 -1.67 2.49 5.63
N ASN A 523 -2.96 2.26 5.89
CA ASN A 523 -3.98 3.32 5.95
C ASN A 523 -4.57 3.46 7.36
N GLY A 524 -3.79 3.10 8.39
CA GLY A 524 -4.21 2.94 9.78
C GLY A 524 -4.16 4.18 10.66
N ALA A 525 -3.34 5.16 10.28
CA ALA A 525 -3.04 6.35 11.09
C ALA A 525 -4.32 7.19 11.33
N PRO A 526 -4.29 8.15 12.28
CA PRO A 526 -3.34 9.26 12.29
C PRO A 526 -2.34 9.20 13.43
N GLY A 527 -2.43 8.23 14.33
CA GLY A 527 -1.42 8.03 15.36
C GLY A 527 -0.08 7.56 14.79
N TYR A 528 0.92 7.47 15.66
CA TYR A 528 2.26 6.97 15.32
C TYR A 528 2.39 5.47 15.56
N SER A 529 3.43 4.87 15.00
CA SER A 529 3.68 3.41 15.05
C SER A 529 2.58 2.60 14.34
N THR A 530 2.14 3.11 13.19
CA THR A 530 1.01 2.58 12.40
C THR A 530 1.46 2.01 11.05
N CYS A 531 2.77 1.88 10.83
CA CYS A 531 3.30 1.16 9.68
C CYS A 531 2.97 -0.34 9.80
N THR A 532 2.41 -0.92 8.74
CA THR A 532 2.00 -2.33 8.71
C THR A 532 3.17 -3.25 8.32
N THR A 533 3.07 -4.54 8.62
CA THR A 533 4.01 -5.55 8.08
C THR A 533 3.80 -5.77 6.58
N PRO A 534 4.82 -6.15 5.78
CA PRO A 534 6.22 -6.41 6.14
C PRO A 534 7.18 -5.20 6.07
N SER A 535 7.74 -4.74 7.18
CA SER A 535 8.72 -3.64 7.22
C SER A 535 10.18 -4.12 7.19
N SER A 536 10.60 -4.71 6.07
CA SER A 536 12.02 -4.95 5.78
C SER A 536 12.80 -3.63 5.76
N PHE A 537 13.93 -3.56 6.46
CA PHE A 537 14.78 -2.36 6.45
C PHE A 537 15.50 -2.13 5.11
N ARG A 538 15.44 -3.12 4.20
CA ARG A 538 16.04 -3.07 2.85
C ARG A 538 15.04 -2.63 1.78
N ALA A 539 13.74 -2.60 2.09
CA ALA A 539 12.70 -2.08 1.21
C ALA A 539 12.62 -0.55 1.28
N VAL A 540 11.97 0.05 0.28
CA VAL A 540 11.57 1.46 0.30
C VAL A 540 10.14 1.54 0.80
N THR A 541 9.93 2.16 1.97
CA THR A 541 8.59 2.30 2.55
C THR A 541 7.96 3.64 2.16
N VAL A 542 6.72 3.61 1.67
CA VAL A 542 6.07 4.73 0.97
C VAL A 542 4.77 5.15 1.66
N GLY A 543 4.74 6.38 2.19
CA GLY A 543 3.52 7.02 2.72
C GLY A 543 2.72 7.77 1.65
N ALA A 544 1.56 8.32 2.02
CA ALA A 544 0.63 8.98 1.11
C ALA A 544 0.44 10.47 1.44
N CYS A 545 0.51 11.30 0.40
CA CYS A 545 0.20 12.73 0.44
C CYS A 545 -0.83 13.12 -0.63
N THR A 546 -1.33 14.35 -0.55
CA THR A 546 -2.43 14.80 -1.39
C THR A 546 -2.03 15.10 -2.83
N SER A 547 -2.95 14.85 -3.77
CA SER A 547 -2.81 15.07 -5.21
C SER A 547 -4.16 15.20 -5.86
N TYR A 548 -4.95 16.17 -5.43
CA TYR A 548 -6.33 16.34 -5.86
C TYR A 548 -6.47 16.80 -7.32
N ASP A 549 -5.83 16.12 -8.27
CA ASP A 549 -5.77 16.48 -9.69
C ASP A 549 -7.00 16.01 -10.50
N THR A 550 -7.87 15.21 -9.89
CA THR A 550 -9.12 14.69 -10.47
C THR A 550 -10.39 15.22 -9.78
N CYS A 551 -10.30 16.34 -9.04
CA CYS A 551 -11.13 16.63 -7.86
C CYS A 551 -12.50 17.31 -8.03
N ASP A 552 -13.12 17.32 -9.21
CA ASP A 552 -14.45 17.94 -9.38
C ASP A 552 -15.58 17.20 -8.61
N GLU A 553 -15.25 16.06 -7.98
CA GLU A 553 -16.13 15.37 -7.02
C GLU A 553 -15.98 15.80 -5.57
N TYR A 554 -14.86 16.43 -5.21
CA TYR A 554 -14.52 16.76 -3.82
C TYR A 554 -14.65 18.24 -3.58
N ASP A 555 -14.16 19.07 -4.48
CA ASP A 555 -14.04 20.49 -4.23
C ASP A 555 -14.45 21.29 -5.46
N SER A 556 -14.81 22.55 -5.27
CA SER A 556 -15.32 23.39 -6.34
C SER A 556 -14.29 24.46 -6.69
N LEU A 557 -13.70 24.34 -7.89
CA LEU A 557 -12.59 25.18 -8.35
C LEU A 557 -12.81 25.69 -9.78
N THR A 558 -12.09 26.75 -10.16
CA THR A 558 -12.15 27.36 -11.50
C THR A 558 -10.82 27.36 -12.25
N SER A 559 -9.68 27.16 -11.56
CA SER A 559 -8.33 27.19 -12.13
C SER A 559 -7.41 26.11 -11.53
N THR A 560 -6.39 25.68 -12.29
CA THR A 560 -5.32 24.77 -11.82
C THR A 560 -4.54 25.33 -10.64
N ASP A 561 -4.48 26.67 -10.53
CA ASP A 561 -3.73 27.35 -9.47
C ASP A 561 -4.34 27.05 -8.08
N GLN A 562 -5.62 26.68 -8.03
CA GLN A 562 -6.30 26.30 -6.80
C GLN A 562 -5.98 24.85 -6.36
N ILE A 563 -5.39 23.99 -7.21
CA ILE A 563 -5.17 22.58 -6.85
C ILE A 563 -4.06 22.45 -5.81
N LEU A 564 -4.44 21.95 -4.63
CA LEU A 564 -3.54 21.65 -3.54
C LEU A 564 -2.99 20.22 -3.63
N HIS A 565 -1.76 20.05 -3.15
CA HIS A 565 -1.04 18.79 -3.18
C HIS A 565 0.07 18.79 -2.13
N GLY A 566 0.53 17.59 -1.75
CA GLY A 566 1.70 17.40 -0.90
C GLY A 566 1.44 17.40 0.61
N ASP A 567 0.20 17.62 1.07
CA ASP A 567 -0.13 17.44 2.50
C ASP A 567 -0.26 15.94 2.80
N ILE A 568 0.39 15.47 3.87
CA ILE A 568 0.32 14.05 4.25
C ILE A 568 -1.07 13.74 4.78
N GLN A 569 -1.71 12.73 4.21
CA GLN A 569 -3.07 12.35 4.60
C GLN A 569 -3.10 11.78 6.02
N SER A 570 -4.18 12.04 6.75
CA SER A 570 -4.27 11.66 8.16
C SER A 570 -4.14 10.17 8.36
N TRP A 571 -4.69 9.37 7.44
CA TRP A 571 -4.67 7.91 7.51
C TRP A 571 -3.36 7.28 7.03
N SER A 572 -2.42 8.04 6.47
CA SER A 572 -1.14 7.49 6.01
C SER A 572 -0.32 6.92 7.17
N GLY A 573 -0.02 5.63 7.12
CA GLY A 573 0.81 4.92 8.10
C GLY A 573 2.11 5.69 8.38
N SER A 574 2.41 5.84 9.67
CA SER A 574 3.51 6.67 10.18
C SER A 574 4.39 5.82 11.10
N GLY A 575 5.69 6.11 11.12
CA GLY A 575 6.61 5.43 12.03
C GLY A 575 6.45 5.87 13.49
N PRO A 576 7.37 5.46 14.37
CA PRO A 576 8.49 4.54 14.13
C PRO A 576 8.05 3.09 13.93
N THR A 577 8.98 2.23 13.51
CA THR A 577 8.78 0.76 13.46
C THR A 577 9.15 0.11 14.79
N ALA A 578 8.70 -1.13 15.01
CA ALA A 578 9.11 -1.94 16.17
C ALA A 578 10.62 -2.28 16.20
N THR A 579 11.31 -2.19 15.05
CA THR A 579 12.77 -2.30 14.95
C THR A 579 13.51 -1.03 15.42
N GLY A 580 12.80 0.02 15.84
CA GLY A 580 13.38 1.30 16.27
C GLY A 580 13.91 2.14 15.11
N GLN A 581 13.29 2.01 13.92
CA GLN A 581 13.62 2.75 12.71
C GLN A 581 12.54 3.80 12.39
N ILE A 582 12.83 4.66 11.42
CA ILE A 582 11.99 5.80 11.02
C ILE A 582 10.62 5.36 10.48
N GLY A 583 10.55 4.22 9.78
CA GLY A 583 9.33 3.64 9.23
C GLY A 583 8.91 4.17 7.87
N VAL A 584 9.08 5.47 7.60
CA VAL A 584 8.78 6.06 6.30
C VAL A 584 10.07 6.56 5.64
N ASP A 585 10.29 6.18 4.38
CA ASP A 585 11.45 6.65 3.61
C ASP A 585 11.13 7.87 2.77
N VAL A 586 9.99 7.83 2.08
CA VAL A 586 9.45 8.87 1.22
C VAL A 586 7.92 8.84 1.24
N VAL A 587 7.28 9.91 0.76
CA VAL A 587 5.84 9.91 0.45
C VAL A 587 5.61 10.17 -1.02
N ALA A 588 4.48 9.70 -1.53
CA ALA A 588 4.03 9.98 -2.90
C ALA A 588 2.54 10.27 -2.92
N HIS A 589 2.00 10.59 -4.09
CA HIS A 589 0.60 10.97 -4.20
C HIS A 589 -0.29 9.75 -3.97
N GLY A 590 -1.13 9.84 -2.94
CA GLY A 590 -2.03 8.77 -2.54
C GLY A 590 -3.47 9.21 -2.31
N ALA A 591 -3.77 10.51 -2.41
CA ALA A 591 -5.09 11.03 -2.07
C ALA A 591 -5.41 12.37 -2.77
N TRP A 592 -6.28 12.46 -3.74
CA TRP A 592 -6.99 11.40 -4.41
C TRP A 592 -6.82 11.66 -5.89
N GLY A 593 -6.59 10.61 -6.66
CA GLY A 593 -6.32 10.74 -8.10
C GLY A 593 -6.96 9.60 -8.88
N GLY A 594 -6.84 9.67 -10.19
CA GLY A 594 -7.38 8.68 -11.10
C GLY A 594 -6.66 7.33 -11.02
N GLY A 595 -7.39 6.27 -11.33
CA GLY A 595 -6.86 4.93 -11.54
C GLY A 595 -7.77 4.09 -12.41
N ASP A 596 -7.20 3.13 -13.13
CA ASP A 596 -7.94 2.30 -14.06
C ASP A 596 -8.81 1.30 -13.30
N VAL A 597 -10.01 1.04 -13.81
CA VAL A 597 -10.85 -0.08 -13.36
C VAL A 597 -10.88 -1.18 -14.41
N THR A 598 -11.41 -2.35 -14.05
CA THR A 598 -11.55 -3.46 -14.98
C THR A 598 -12.65 -3.18 -16.00
N LEU A 599 -12.47 -3.64 -17.24
CA LEU A 599 -13.45 -3.42 -18.30
C LEU A 599 -14.79 -4.09 -18.00
N ASN A 600 -14.77 -5.29 -17.43
CA ASN A 600 -16.00 -6.01 -17.09
C ASN A 600 -16.79 -5.33 -15.95
N GLU A 601 -16.16 -4.42 -15.19
CA GLU A 601 -16.84 -3.50 -14.25
C GLU A 601 -17.39 -2.25 -14.96
N ALA A 602 -16.61 -1.63 -15.84
CA ALA A 602 -16.97 -0.37 -16.49
C ALA A 602 -17.94 -0.53 -17.66
N LYS A 603 -17.79 -1.59 -18.47
CA LYS A 603 -18.56 -1.86 -19.70
C LYS A 603 -18.47 -0.73 -20.74
N ASP A 604 -17.48 0.13 -20.61
CA ASP A 604 -17.18 1.30 -21.44
C ASP A 604 -15.69 1.60 -21.24
N GLY A 605 -14.86 1.25 -22.23
CA GLY A 605 -13.40 1.36 -22.16
C GLY A 605 -12.91 2.78 -22.02
N TRP A 606 -13.62 3.71 -22.67
CA TRP A 606 -13.33 5.15 -22.57
C TRP A 606 -13.58 5.68 -21.16
N LYS A 607 -14.52 5.10 -20.40
CA LYS A 607 -14.86 5.43 -19.00
C LYS A 607 -14.31 4.45 -17.95
N ALA A 608 -13.37 3.59 -18.32
CA ALA A 608 -12.83 2.54 -17.45
C ALA A 608 -11.81 3.04 -16.41
N TRP A 609 -12.17 4.08 -15.65
CA TRP A 609 -11.39 4.61 -14.54
C TRP A 609 -12.29 5.03 -13.37
N ASP A 610 -11.68 5.24 -12.20
CA ASP A 610 -12.32 5.77 -11.01
C ASP A 610 -11.33 6.66 -10.23
N GLN A 611 -11.86 7.44 -9.29
CA GLN A 611 -11.04 8.11 -8.30
C GLN A 611 -10.76 7.17 -7.14
N TRP A 612 -9.50 7.12 -6.71
CA TRP A 612 -9.09 6.23 -5.63
C TRP A 612 -7.93 6.81 -4.83
N GLY A 613 -7.66 6.17 -3.70
CA GLY A 613 -6.66 6.64 -2.76
C GLY A 613 -6.22 5.55 -1.80
N GLY A 614 -5.09 5.81 -1.17
CA GLY A 614 -4.41 4.91 -0.25
C GLY A 614 -2.91 4.97 -0.42
N THR A 615 -2.18 4.47 0.57
CA THR A 615 -0.75 4.18 0.41
C THR A 615 -0.52 3.11 -0.68
N SER A 616 -1.56 2.32 -0.99
CA SER A 616 -1.63 1.44 -2.16
C SER A 616 -1.55 2.15 -3.52
N ARG A 617 -1.85 3.45 -3.60
CA ARG A 617 -1.64 4.28 -4.80
C ARG A 617 -0.23 4.90 -4.81
N SER A 618 0.23 5.37 -3.64
CA SER A 618 1.54 6.03 -3.53
C SER A 618 2.71 5.07 -3.77
N CYS A 619 2.60 3.80 -3.33
CA CYS A 619 3.61 2.77 -3.55
C CYS A 619 3.90 2.50 -5.05
N PRO A 620 2.92 2.16 -5.91
CA PRO A 620 3.17 1.93 -7.34
C PRO A 620 3.54 3.20 -8.09
N GLU A 621 3.07 4.39 -7.69
CA GLU A 621 3.56 5.66 -8.26
C GLU A 621 5.06 5.85 -7.98
N THR A 622 5.50 5.53 -6.75
CA THR A 622 6.92 5.52 -6.41
C THR A 622 7.69 4.46 -7.23
N ALA A 623 7.09 3.30 -7.48
CA ALA A 623 7.69 2.29 -8.37
C ALA A 623 7.81 2.81 -9.82
N GLY A 624 6.84 3.59 -10.31
CA GLY A 624 6.94 4.29 -11.58
C GLY A 624 8.11 5.27 -11.60
N VAL A 625 8.26 6.14 -10.59
CA VAL A 625 9.41 7.06 -10.51
C VAL A 625 10.73 6.31 -10.37
N ALA A 626 10.77 5.22 -9.61
CA ALA A 626 11.92 4.34 -9.51
C ALA A 626 12.28 3.70 -10.86
N ALA A 627 11.30 3.42 -11.73
CA ALA A 627 11.57 2.92 -13.08
C ALA A 627 12.27 3.97 -13.94
N LEU A 628 11.90 5.24 -13.80
CA LEU A 628 12.63 6.36 -14.44
C LEU A 628 14.08 6.41 -13.96
N VAL A 629 14.30 6.26 -12.65
CA VAL A 629 15.64 6.16 -12.04
C VAL A 629 16.42 4.99 -12.60
N CYS A 630 15.82 3.80 -12.70
CA CYS A 630 16.47 2.60 -13.26
C CYS A 630 16.89 2.79 -14.72
N GLN A 631 16.02 3.31 -15.57
CA GLN A 631 16.35 3.60 -16.97
C GLN A 631 17.50 4.62 -17.06
N ALA A 632 17.36 5.75 -16.36
CA ALA A 632 18.35 6.82 -16.34
C ALA A 632 19.73 6.35 -15.85
N TYR A 633 19.75 5.60 -14.75
CA TYR A 633 20.96 5.04 -14.18
C TYR A 633 21.62 4.05 -15.14
N LYS A 634 20.83 3.17 -15.78
CA LYS A 634 21.34 2.20 -16.76
C LYS A 634 21.96 2.88 -17.97
N GLN A 635 21.34 3.95 -18.48
CA GLN A 635 21.89 4.74 -19.59
C GLN A 635 23.19 5.44 -19.22
N ALA A 636 23.31 5.97 -18.00
CA ALA A 636 24.50 6.68 -17.55
C ALA A 636 25.66 5.76 -17.14
N ASN A 637 25.38 4.58 -16.57
CA ASN A 637 26.39 3.72 -15.95
C ASN A 637 26.60 2.37 -16.67
N GLY A 638 25.76 2.03 -17.66
CA GLY A 638 25.84 0.75 -18.38
C GLY A 638 25.38 -0.47 -17.57
N VAL A 639 25.00 -0.31 -16.31
CA VAL A 639 24.51 -1.36 -15.39
C VAL A 639 23.22 -0.93 -14.71
N TRP A 640 22.39 -1.89 -14.29
CA TRP A 640 21.19 -1.58 -13.50
C TRP A 640 21.60 -1.14 -12.09
N PRO A 641 20.88 -0.19 -11.46
CA PRO A 641 21.15 0.17 -10.07
C PRO A 641 20.75 -0.99 -9.14
N ASN A 642 21.42 -1.08 -7.99
CA ASN A 642 20.96 -1.94 -6.90
C ASN A 642 19.93 -1.21 -6.01
N SER A 643 19.25 -1.94 -5.14
CA SER A 643 18.20 -1.40 -4.27
C SER A 643 18.67 -0.23 -3.39
N LYS A 644 19.88 -0.32 -2.83
CA LYS A 644 20.48 0.76 -2.02
C LYS A 644 20.68 2.04 -2.84
N ALA A 645 21.09 1.92 -4.11
CA ALA A 645 21.26 3.07 -4.99
C ALA A 645 19.91 3.71 -5.35
N VAL A 646 18.89 2.92 -5.68
CA VAL A 646 17.53 3.43 -5.96
C VAL A 646 16.97 4.15 -4.73
N ARG A 647 16.99 3.50 -3.56
CA ARG A 647 16.54 4.10 -2.28
C ARG A 647 17.25 5.42 -1.98
N ARG A 648 18.59 5.45 -2.12
CA ARG A 648 19.38 6.67 -1.90
C ARG A 648 19.03 7.80 -2.85
N ILE A 649 18.84 7.50 -4.14
CA ILE A 649 18.46 8.51 -5.15
C ILE A 649 17.07 9.07 -4.83
N LEU A 650 16.09 8.21 -4.57
CA LEU A 650 14.72 8.64 -4.23
C LEU A 650 14.72 9.58 -3.01
N MET A 651 15.36 9.15 -1.92
CA MET A 651 15.45 9.96 -0.69
C MET A 651 16.23 11.27 -0.88
N SER A 652 17.36 11.25 -1.61
CA SER A 652 18.14 12.47 -1.88
C SER A 652 17.41 13.48 -2.77
N SER A 653 16.50 12.99 -3.62
CA SER A 653 15.74 13.81 -4.56
C SER A 653 14.40 14.32 -4.02
N ALA A 654 14.00 13.88 -2.83
CA ALA A 654 12.69 14.18 -2.26
C ALA A 654 12.56 15.67 -1.88
N ILE A 655 11.32 16.18 -1.96
CA ILE A 655 10.93 17.53 -1.61
C ILE A 655 10.47 17.55 -0.14
N ASP A 656 11.14 18.34 0.70
CA ASP A 656 10.73 18.53 2.09
C ASP A 656 9.33 19.13 2.17
N LEU A 657 8.46 18.50 2.95
CA LEU A 657 7.10 18.95 3.19
C LEU A 657 6.95 19.66 4.53
N ASN A 658 8.04 19.83 5.30
CA ASN A 658 8.05 20.42 6.64
C ASN A 658 7.24 19.66 7.70
N TYR A 659 7.00 18.36 7.47
CA TYR A 659 6.48 17.44 8.47
C TYR A 659 7.59 16.89 9.36
N ASP A 660 7.22 16.21 10.45
CA ASP A 660 8.17 15.38 11.18
C ASP A 660 8.58 14.16 10.34
N ILE A 661 9.78 13.65 10.58
CA ILE A 661 10.36 12.58 9.75
C ILE A 661 9.64 11.23 9.88
N LEU A 662 8.83 11.01 10.92
CA LEU A 662 8.07 9.75 11.07
C LEU A 662 6.91 9.68 10.07
N ARG A 663 6.50 10.82 9.52
CA ARG A 663 5.43 10.91 8.52
C ARG A 663 5.97 11.07 7.11
N GLN A 664 6.91 11.98 6.91
CA GLN A 664 7.39 12.28 5.55
C GLN A 664 8.62 11.47 5.13
N GLY A 665 9.35 10.87 6.07
CA GLY A 665 10.70 10.37 5.80
C GLY A 665 11.59 11.50 5.30
N SER A 666 12.12 11.36 4.08
CA SER A 666 12.93 12.39 3.41
C SER A 666 12.11 13.43 2.65
N GLY A 667 10.79 13.23 2.55
CA GLY A 667 9.87 14.11 1.83
C GLY A 667 9.13 13.41 0.68
N ARG A 668 8.49 14.21 -0.17
CA ARG A 668 7.73 13.74 -1.33
C ARG A 668 8.66 13.43 -2.51
N ILE A 669 8.44 12.31 -3.18
CA ILE A 669 9.21 11.96 -4.39
C ILE A 669 9.11 13.03 -5.48
N HIS A 670 10.19 13.18 -6.26
CA HIS A 670 10.23 14.13 -7.39
C HIS A 670 11.05 13.56 -8.55
N ALA A 671 10.38 13.21 -9.65
CA ALA A 671 10.94 12.46 -10.76
C ALA A 671 12.10 13.18 -11.47
N GLY A 672 11.96 14.47 -11.77
CA GLY A 672 13.00 15.25 -12.46
C GLY A 672 14.32 15.29 -11.69
N ARG A 673 14.27 15.65 -10.40
CA ARG A 673 15.40 15.55 -9.47
C ARG A 673 15.97 14.13 -9.43
N ALA A 674 15.15 13.11 -9.25
CA ALA A 674 15.59 11.71 -9.16
C ALA A 674 16.32 11.24 -10.44
N VAL A 675 15.78 11.55 -11.62
CA VAL A 675 16.39 11.24 -12.92
C VAL A 675 17.70 11.98 -13.12
N ASN A 676 17.78 13.26 -12.76
CA ASN A 676 19.02 14.01 -12.84
C ASN A 676 20.12 13.43 -11.92
N LEU A 677 19.75 12.98 -10.72
CA LEU A 677 20.70 12.32 -9.83
C LEU A 677 21.17 10.97 -10.41
N ALA A 678 20.24 10.18 -10.96
CA ALA A 678 20.55 8.91 -11.60
C ALA A 678 21.48 9.05 -12.82
N ARG A 679 21.34 10.17 -13.56
CA ARG A 679 22.20 10.54 -14.70
C ARG A 679 23.51 11.20 -14.29
N GLN A 680 23.68 11.55 -13.02
CA GLN A 680 24.82 12.32 -12.52
C GLN A 680 24.99 13.66 -13.27
N SER A 681 23.87 14.34 -13.56
CA SER A 681 23.87 15.58 -14.36
C SER A 681 23.66 16.85 -13.55
N LYS A 682 22.86 16.77 -12.47
CA LYS A 682 22.44 17.91 -11.66
C LYS A 682 21.94 17.42 -10.28
N GLY A 683 22.17 18.21 -9.24
CA GLY A 683 21.67 17.96 -7.89
C GLY A 683 22.73 17.43 -6.93
N ILE A 684 22.31 17.19 -5.69
CA ILE A 684 23.14 16.59 -4.64
C ILE A 684 22.60 15.22 -4.26
N GLN A 685 23.51 14.27 -4.08
CA GLN A 685 23.19 12.95 -3.55
C GLN A 685 23.86 12.78 -2.19
N VAL A 686 23.13 12.28 -1.21
CA VAL A 686 23.60 12.15 0.18
C VAL A 686 23.80 10.69 0.58
N ASN A 687 24.81 10.41 1.40
CA ASN A 687 25.06 9.08 1.93
C ASN A 687 25.62 9.14 3.38
N PRO A 688 24.99 8.46 4.35
CA PRO A 688 23.73 7.73 4.24
C PRO A 688 22.53 8.69 4.03
N PRO A 689 21.42 8.21 3.42
CA PRO A 689 20.23 9.05 3.20
C PRO A 689 19.37 9.25 4.46
N SER A 690 19.66 8.50 5.53
CA SER A 690 19.08 8.70 6.87
C SER A 690 20.08 8.21 7.93
N TRP A 691 19.90 8.61 9.19
CA TRP A 691 20.77 8.16 10.28
C TRP A 691 19.99 7.92 11.57
N VAL A 692 20.11 6.70 12.11
CA VAL A 692 19.68 6.37 13.47
C VAL A 692 20.94 6.16 14.32
N PRO A 693 21.43 7.17 15.08
CA PRO A 693 22.62 7.03 15.90
C PRO A 693 22.44 5.96 16.97
N GLY A 694 23.54 5.30 17.33
CA GLY A 694 23.54 4.34 18.42
C GLY A 694 24.29 3.07 18.10
N ASN A 695 24.23 2.14 19.03
CA ASN A 695 24.69 0.77 18.86
C ASN A 695 23.96 -0.14 19.85
N PHE A 696 24.07 -1.45 19.64
CA PHE A 696 23.71 -2.42 20.66
C PHE A 696 25.00 -3.01 21.24
N ARG A 697 25.30 -2.68 22.50
CA ARG A 697 26.47 -3.17 23.26
C ARG A 697 27.81 -2.99 22.52
N GLY A 698 28.00 -1.83 21.91
CA GLY A 698 29.23 -1.45 21.22
C GLY A 698 29.29 -1.79 19.73
N THR A 699 28.24 -2.41 19.15
CA THR A 699 28.20 -2.77 17.72
C THR A 699 27.01 -2.11 17.00
N GLU A 700 27.25 -1.48 15.85
CA GLU A 700 26.23 -0.87 14.98
C GLU A 700 25.62 -1.96 14.07
N TYR A 701 24.30 -2.01 14.03
CA TYR A 701 23.52 -2.99 13.28
C TYR A 701 22.40 -2.27 12.52
N PRO A 702 22.53 -2.05 11.19
CA PRO A 702 21.57 -1.25 10.43
C PRO A 702 20.12 -1.75 10.48
N GLY A 703 19.90 -3.06 10.50
CA GLY A 703 18.59 -3.68 10.60
C GLY A 703 18.15 -3.97 12.04
N TYR A 704 18.73 -3.29 13.03
CA TYR A 704 18.45 -3.51 14.46
C TYR A 704 18.15 -2.22 15.20
N ALA A 705 17.54 -2.35 16.37
CA ALA A 705 17.33 -1.23 17.28
C ALA A 705 18.68 -0.61 17.69
N SER A 706 18.94 0.60 17.20
CA SER A 706 20.14 1.37 17.54
C SER A 706 19.86 2.19 18.79
N LEU A 707 20.58 1.90 19.88
CA LEU A 707 20.35 2.53 21.19
C LEU A 707 21.39 3.61 21.46
N VAL A 708 20.95 4.73 22.05
CA VAL A 708 21.81 5.76 22.62
C VAL A 708 21.58 5.89 24.13
N TYR A 709 22.59 6.36 24.86
CA TYR A 709 22.49 6.55 26.31
C TYR A 709 22.79 8.01 26.71
N PRO A 710 22.14 8.55 27.75
CA PRO A 710 22.40 9.89 28.25
C PRO A 710 23.87 10.16 28.56
N GLY A 711 24.35 11.35 28.22
CA GLY A 711 25.72 11.79 28.43
C GLY A 711 26.73 11.24 27.43
N GLN A 712 26.30 10.43 26.46
CA GLN A 712 27.16 9.92 25.39
C GLN A 712 27.03 10.75 24.11
N ALA A 713 28.03 10.63 23.24
CA ALA A 713 28.03 11.26 21.93
C ALA A 713 28.27 10.23 20.83
N TYR A 714 27.62 10.44 19.69
CA TYR A 714 27.65 9.58 18.52
C TYR A 714 27.96 10.42 17.30
N GLN A 715 28.71 9.87 16.36
CA GLN A 715 29.20 10.61 15.21
C GLN A 715 28.97 9.85 13.92
N LYS A 716 28.64 10.58 12.85
CA LYS A 716 28.57 10.03 11.48
C LYS A 716 29.05 11.07 10.50
N THR A 717 29.80 10.63 9.50
CA THR A 717 30.13 11.48 8.35
C THR A 717 29.06 11.28 7.28
N VAL A 718 28.45 12.39 6.86
CA VAL A 718 27.57 12.43 5.68
C VAL A 718 28.42 12.84 4.48
N ASP A 719 28.44 11.98 3.48
CA ASP A 719 28.98 12.26 2.16
C ASP A 719 27.91 12.96 1.30
N VAL A 720 28.24 14.14 0.80
CA VAL A 720 27.39 14.96 -0.07
C VAL A 720 28.09 15.09 -1.42
N TRP A 721 27.54 14.43 -2.43
CA TRP A 721 28.10 14.45 -3.77
C TRP A 721 27.38 15.46 -4.65
N ASN A 722 28.10 16.47 -5.14
CA ASN A 722 27.60 17.37 -6.17
C ASN A 722 27.74 16.71 -7.55
N GLN A 723 26.61 16.33 -8.13
CA GLN A 723 26.55 15.71 -9.45
C GLN A 723 26.40 16.73 -10.59
N GLY A 724 26.33 18.02 -10.27
CA GLY A 724 26.22 19.09 -11.25
C GLY A 724 27.56 19.49 -11.88
N ALA A 725 27.46 20.16 -13.04
CA ALA A 725 28.60 20.78 -13.73
C ALA A 725 29.04 22.13 -13.13
N GLN A 726 28.33 22.65 -12.11
CA GLN A 726 28.62 23.91 -11.44
C GLN A 726 28.86 23.70 -9.94
N PRO A 727 29.69 24.53 -9.27
CA PRO A 727 29.82 24.48 -7.83
C PRO A 727 28.46 24.71 -7.15
N ILE A 728 28.18 23.99 -6.07
CA ILE A 728 26.97 24.17 -5.27
C ILE A 728 27.34 24.67 -3.87
N SER A 729 26.62 25.69 -3.40
CA SER A 729 26.80 26.26 -2.06
C SER A 729 25.58 25.90 -1.24
N LEU A 730 25.79 25.14 -0.17
CA LEU A 730 24.75 24.64 0.70
C LEU A 730 24.81 25.36 2.04
N GLN A 731 23.66 25.84 2.51
CA GLN A 731 23.42 26.10 3.92
C GLN A 731 23.07 24.78 4.59
N VAL A 732 23.71 24.49 5.72
CA VAL A 732 23.55 23.24 6.46
C VAL A 732 22.85 23.58 7.77
N ARG A 733 21.70 22.95 8.01
CA ARG A 733 20.87 23.15 9.21
C ARG A 733 20.51 21.81 9.83
N ASP A 734 20.53 21.74 11.14
CA ASP A 734 20.28 20.57 11.97
C ASP A 734 19.08 20.87 12.86
N ASN A 735 17.89 20.68 12.30
CA ASN A 735 16.66 21.19 12.86
C ASN A 735 15.81 20.10 13.51
N GLN A 736 14.93 20.51 14.41
CA GLN A 736 13.78 19.74 14.87
C GLN A 736 12.52 20.60 14.76
N LEU A 737 11.34 19.97 14.64
CA LEU A 737 10.08 20.69 14.79
C LEU A 737 9.82 20.97 16.27
N GLU A 738 9.43 22.20 16.58
CA GLU A 738 9.03 22.64 17.92
C GLU A 738 7.64 23.28 17.85
N GLU A 739 6.75 22.83 18.73
CA GLU A 739 5.51 23.54 19.05
C GLU A 739 5.85 24.87 19.71
N PHE A 740 5.28 25.95 19.18
CA PHE A 740 5.49 27.28 19.75
C PHE A 740 4.19 28.03 20.04
N GLY A 741 3.05 27.38 19.83
CA GLY A 741 1.74 27.90 20.20
C GLY A 741 0.59 27.05 19.65
N HIS A 742 -0.62 27.37 20.10
CA HIS A 742 -1.84 26.80 19.55
C HIS A 742 -2.98 27.83 19.60
N THR A 743 -4.06 27.56 18.88
CA THR A 743 -5.33 28.27 18.99
C THR A 743 -6.44 27.27 19.16
N ASP A 744 -7.28 27.49 20.17
CA ASP A 744 -8.47 26.69 20.43
C ASP A 744 -9.72 27.49 20.03
N PHE A 745 -10.67 26.82 19.40
CA PHE A 745 -12.02 27.33 19.17
C PHE A 745 -13.01 26.16 19.13
N GLU A 746 -14.29 26.45 19.03
CA GLU A 746 -15.34 25.45 19.12
C GLU A 746 -16.27 25.55 17.91
N ILE A 747 -16.71 24.40 17.41
CA ILE A 747 -17.81 24.28 16.45
C ILE A 747 -18.91 23.52 17.17
N ASN A 748 -20.09 24.12 17.25
CA ASN A 748 -21.26 23.50 17.85
C ASN A 748 -22.12 22.94 16.74
N THR A 749 -22.30 21.61 16.73
CA THR A 749 -23.27 20.98 15.83
C THR A 749 -24.67 21.07 16.43
N LEU A 750 -25.68 20.76 15.63
CA LEU A 750 -27.08 20.91 16.00
C LEU A 750 -27.78 19.56 15.96
N ALA A 751 -28.84 19.42 16.77
CA ALA A 751 -29.73 18.28 16.70
C ALA A 751 -30.71 18.43 15.52
N THR A 752 -30.19 18.40 14.29
CA THR A 752 -30.98 18.62 13.07
C THR A 752 -30.68 17.56 12.01
N SER A 753 -31.71 17.12 11.28
CA SER A 753 -31.55 16.30 10.08
C SER A 753 -31.39 17.14 8.81
N ALA A 754 -31.14 18.44 8.94
CA ALA A 754 -30.96 19.37 7.83
C ALA A 754 -29.54 19.29 7.22
N GLU A 755 -28.64 18.51 7.83
CA GLU A 755 -27.33 18.18 7.30
C GLU A 755 -27.47 17.43 5.97
N LYS A 756 -26.67 17.82 4.99
CA LYS A 756 -26.76 17.29 3.62
C LYS A 756 -25.87 16.07 3.44
N LEU A 757 -24.79 15.95 4.23
CA LEU A 757 -23.82 14.86 4.16
C LEU A 757 -23.18 14.76 2.78
N ASP A 758 -22.90 15.91 2.17
CA ASP A 758 -22.31 16.04 0.85
C ASP A 758 -20.80 16.25 1.01
N ILE A 759 -19.96 15.26 0.66
CA ILE A 759 -18.50 15.35 0.86
C ILE A 759 -17.86 16.59 0.21
N ARG A 760 -18.58 17.26 -0.71
CA ARG A 760 -18.15 18.51 -1.34
C ARG A 760 -18.20 19.72 -0.46
N GLN A 761 -19.04 19.73 0.57
CA GLN A 761 -19.19 20.86 1.46
C GLN A 761 -19.33 20.37 2.91
N PRO A 762 -18.69 21.04 3.88
CA PRO A 762 -18.88 20.68 5.27
C PRO A 762 -20.34 20.95 5.70
N ASP A 763 -20.83 20.29 6.75
CA ASP A 763 -22.12 20.64 7.35
C ASP A 763 -22.01 21.94 8.16
N TYR A 764 -20.86 22.17 8.77
CA TYR A 764 -20.54 23.38 9.53
C TYR A 764 -19.20 23.94 9.08
N ALA A 765 -19.08 25.25 8.85
CA ALA A 765 -17.83 25.88 8.42
C ALA A 765 -17.52 27.15 9.22
N THR A 766 -16.23 27.38 9.49
CA THR A 766 -15.77 28.64 10.08
C THR A 766 -14.47 29.12 9.45
N LEU A 767 -14.38 30.42 9.19
CA LEU A 767 -13.13 31.05 8.75
C LEU A 767 -12.12 30.90 9.87
N PHE A 768 -10.98 30.27 9.60
CA PHE A 768 -9.89 30.15 10.55
C PHE A 768 -8.85 31.25 10.33
N HIS A 769 -8.37 31.42 9.09
CA HIS A 769 -7.39 32.42 8.70
C HIS A 769 -7.85 33.21 7.46
N GLY A 770 -7.62 34.51 7.37
CA GLY A 770 -8.04 35.36 6.24
C GLY A 770 -8.54 36.75 6.66
N PRO A 771 -9.27 37.45 5.77
CA PRO A 771 -9.86 38.76 6.04
C PRO A 771 -10.56 38.85 7.41
N GLY A 772 -10.05 39.72 8.29
CA GLY A 772 -10.61 39.94 9.63
C GLY A 772 -10.22 38.92 10.71
N LYS A 773 -9.52 37.82 10.37
CA LYS A 773 -9.11 36.79 11.35
C LYS A 773 -7.80 36.11 10.91
N ASN A 774 -6.68 36.39 11.59
CA ASN A 774 -5.36 35.86 11.21
C ASN A 774 -4.63 35.22 12.40
N PRO A 775 -5.03 34.02 12.85
CA PRO A 775 -4.48 33.40 14.05
C PRO A 775 -3.14 32.71 13.82
N ILE A 776 -2.77 32.43 12.56
CA ILE A 776 -1.53 31.72 12.20
C ILE A 776 -0.33 32.63 12.47
N PRO A 777 0.56 32.28 13.41
CA PRO A 777 1.75 33.08 13.70
C PRO A 777 2.75 33.07 12.53
N ALA A 778 3.54 34.13 12.40
CA ALA A 778 4.63 34.18 11.44
C ALA A 778 5.67 33.09 11.70
N GLY A 779 6.20 32.48 10.62
CA GLY A 779 7.18 31.38 10.72
C GLY A 779 6.56 30.03 11.06
N THR A 780 5.26 29.83 10.85
CA THR A 780 4.60 28.53 10.98
C THR A 780 4.94 27.66 9.76
N ASP A 781 5.60 26.54 9.99
CA ASP A 781 5.97 25.56 8.95
C ASP A 781 4.91 24.45 8.81
N LEU A 782 4.23 24.10 9.91
CA LEU A 782 3.18 23.07 9.94
C LEU A 782 2.08 23.44 10.93
N ILE A 783 0.82 23.18 10.54
CA ILE A 783 -0.34 23.21 11.44
C ILE A 783 -0.90 21.79 11.56
N VAL A 784 -1.14 21.37 12.79
CA VAL A 784 -1.93 20.17 13.10
C VAL A 784 -3.29 20.64 13.63
N PHE A 785 -4.35 20.35 12.90
CA PHE A 785 -5.72 20.55 13.35
C PHE A 785 -6.23 19.27 14.01
N GLU A 786 -6.75 19.39 15.22
CA GLU A 786 -7.33 18.30 15.99
C GLU A 786 -8.77 18.65 16.34
N ALA A 787 -9.73 17.79 15.99
CA ALA A 787 -11.11 17.88 16.43
C ALA A 787 -11.37 16.84 17.51
N ILE A 788 -11.80 17.29 18.69
CA ILE A 788 -11.96 16.45 19.88
C ILE A 788 -13.36 16.68 20.46
N TYR A 789 -14.07 15.58 20.75
CA TYR A 789 -15.39 15.61 21.37
C TYR A 789 -15.58 14.42 22.32
N PRO A 790 -16.47 14.54 23.34
CA PRO A 790 -16.65 13.52 24.36
C PRO A 790 -17.14 12.18 23.79
N PHE A 791 -16.75 11.09 24.44
CA PHE A 791 -17.13 9.75 24.03
C PHE A 791 -18.65 9.51 24.15
N GLU A 792 -19.29 10.07 25.18
CA GLU A 792 -20.75 10.03 25.38
C GLU A 792 -21.55 10.73 24.27
N ASP A 793 -20.93 11.65 23.53
CA ASP A 793 -21.54 12.32 22.39
C ASP A 793 -21.29 11.54 21.09
N PHE A 794 -20.19 10.80 20.99
CA PHE A 794 -19.89 9.90 19.86
C PHE A 794 -20.85 8.71 19.79
N ASP A 795 -21.10 8.05 20.93
CA ASP A 795 -22.07 6.96 21.10
C ASP A 795 -23.04 7.31 22.23
N THR A 796 -24.23 7.77 21.84
CA THR A 796 -25.25 8.28 22.77
C THR A 796 -26.00 7.15 23.48
N ASN A 797 -25.90 5.92 22.98
CA ASN A 797 -26.60 4.73 23.49
C ASN A 797 -25.74 3.86 24.41
N TYR A 798 -24.46 4.20 24.59
CA TYR A 798 -23.47 3.47 25.41
C TYR A 798 -23.97 3.07 26.81
N GLN A 799 -24.87 3.84 27.44
CA GLN A 799 -25.37 3.55 28.80
C GLN A 799 -26.46 2.47 28.88
N THR A 800 -27.08 2.06 27.77
CA THR A 800 -28.25 1.15 27.80
C THR A 800 -27.88 -0.33 27.91
N GLY A 801 -26.61 -0.68 27.68
CA GLY A 801 -26.05 -1.99 28.02
C GLY A 801 -26.70 -3.19 27.33
N ASP A 802 -27.35 -3.02 26.18
CA ASP A 802 -28.00 -4.13 25.46
C ASP A 802 -26.95 -5.13 24.93
N PRO A 803 -26.83 -6.33 25.54
CA PRO A 803 -25.80 -7.31 25.18
C PRO A 803 -26.06 -8.00 23.84
N GLY A 804 -27.20 -7.74 23.20
CA GLY A 804 -27.66 -8.45 22.00
C GLY A 804 -27.67 -7.63 20.70
N SER A 805 -27.34 -6.32 20.74
CA SER A 805 -27.26 -5.53 19.51
C SER A 805 -25.93 -5.80 18.81
N ILE A 806 -25.99 -6.44 17.65
CA ILE A 806 -24.85 -6.57 16.75
C ILE A 806 -24.64 -5.17 16.15
N LEU A 807 -23.73 -4.41 16.79
CA LEU A 807 -23.33 -3.00 16.58
C LEU A 807 -24.34 -1.95 17.10
N PRO A 808 -24.08 -1.25 18.23
CA PRO A 808 -24.89 -0.10 18.63
C PRO A 808 -24.74 1.05 17.60
N PRO A 809 -25.74 1.92 17.43
CA PRO A 809 -25.68 2.99 16.44
C PRO A 809 -24.61 4.01 16.84
N ARG A 810 -23.78 4.41 15.87
CA ARG A 810 -22.66 5.35 16.04
C ARG A 810 -23.15 6.74 15.68
N GLU A 811 -23.95 7.36 16.55
CA GLU A 811 -24.80 8.48 16.14
C GLU A 811 -24.00 9.71 15.68
N ASN A 812 -22.82 10.01 16.23
CA ASN A 812 -22.05 11.19 15.82
C ASN A 812 -20.61 10.86 15.41
N SER A 813 -20.47 10.27 14.23
CA SER A 813 -19.18 10.09 13.56
C SER A 813 -18.93 11.26 12.59
N TYR A 814 -17.84 12.00 12.80
CA TYR A 814 -17.54 13.22 12.05
C TYR A 814 -16.31 13.08 11.14
N ARG A 815 -16.19 13.99 10.16
CA ARG A 815 -14.97 14.35 9.45
C ARG A 815 -14.53 15.74 9.85
N LEU A 816 -13.21 15.94 9.91
CA LEU A 816 -12.57 17.25 9.99
C LEU A 816 -12.08 17.65 8.60
N LEU A 817 -12.52 18.78 8.06
CA LEU A 817 -12.21 19.22 6.71
C LEU A 817 -11.46 20.55 6.76
N ILE A 818 -10.31 20.66 6.08
CA ILE A 818 -9.52 21.90 6.06
C ILE A 818 -9.42 22.42 4.62
N TYR A 819 -9.99 23.59 4.37
CA TYR A 819 -10.08 24.20 3.04
C TYR A 819 -9.19 25.42 2.90
N ASP A 820 -8.58 25.56 1.74
CA ASP A 820 -8.15 26.83 1.18
C ASP A 820 -9.30 27.49 0.44
N TRP A 821 -9.35 28.81 0.54
CA TRP A 821 -10.35 29.65 -0.08
C TRP A 821 -9.70 30.64 -1.05
N THR A 822 -10.24 30.67 -2.26
CA THR A 822 -9.93 31.63 -3.31
C THR A 822 -11.16 32.49 -3.60
N ASP A 823 -11.11 33.79 -3.31
CA ASP A 823 -12.19 34.75 -3.60
C ASP A 823 -12.22 35.07 -5.12
N VAL A 824 -12.93 34.25 -5.89
CA VAL A 824 -13.01 34.36 -7.35
C VAL A 824 -13.98 35.48 -7.74
N ASN A 825 -15.08 35.64 -7.00
CA ASN A 825 -16.13 36.60 -7.31
C ASN A 825 -15.91 37.99 -6.66
N GLY A 826 -14.94 38.13 -5.75
CA GLY A 826 -14.52 39.40 -5.13
C GLY A 826 -15.46 39.88 -4.02
N ASN A 827 -16.30 39.02 -3.46
CA ASN A 827 -17.25 39.37 -2.41
C ASN A 827 -16.64 39.32 -0.99
N GLY A 828 -15.42 38.78 -0.84
CA GLY A 828 -14.74 38.62 0.43
C GLY A 828 -15.35 37.58 1.38
N LYS A 829 -16.12 36.60 0.86
CA LYS A 829 -16.77 35.54 1.64
C LYS A 829 -16.82 34.21 0.85
N LEU A 830 -16.34 33.11 1.44
CA LEU A 830 -16.62 31.76 0.92
C LEU A 830 -18.04 31.28 1.27
N PHE A 831 -18.51 31.65 2.45
CA PHE A 831 -19.77 31.18 3.04
C PHE A 831 -20.55 32.38 3.58
N ASP A 832 -21.80 32.53 3.11
CA ASP A 832 -22.70 33.62 3.50
C ASP A 832 -23.85 33.13 4.40
N ASP A 833 -23.55 32.96 5.68
CA ASP A 833 -24.47 32.57 6.78
C ASP A 833 -25.64 33.54 7.04
N THR A 834 -25.87 34.52 6.15
CA THR A 834 -26.95 35.50 6.27
C THR A 834 -28.20 35.13 5.47
N ARG A 835 -28.09 34.13 4.59
CA ARG A 835 -29.19 33.65 3.75
C ARG A 835 -29.95 32.51 4.42
N GLY A 836 -29.31 31.81 5.34
CA GLY A 836 -29.80 30.58 5.91
C GLY A 836 -30.67 30.74 7.15
N SER A 837 -31.37 29.66 7.46
CA SER A 837 -32.31 29.62 8.57
C SER A 837 -31.66 29.34 9.93
N ILE A 838 -30.42 28.83 9.92
CA ILE A 838 -29.71 28.39 11.13
C ILE A 838 -28.23 28.80 11.10
N PRO A 839 -27.78 29.67 12.04
CA PRO A 839 -26.39 30.15 12.05
C PRO A 839 -25.33 29.05 12.13
N GLY A 840 -24.36 29.10 11.22
CA GLY A 840 -23.18 28.23 11.16
C GLY A 840 -23.38 26.89 10.44
N LEU A 841 -24.62 26.56 10.06
CA LEU A 841 -24.95 25.43 9.18
C LEU A 841 -24.76 25.86 7.73
N VAL A 842 -24.07 25.06 6.92
CA VAL A 842 -23.91 25.34 5.49
C VAL A 842 -25.12 24.80 4.72
N GLU A 843 -26.05 25.69 4.37
CA GLU A 843 -27.22 25.35 3.56
C GLU A 843 -26.92 25.40 2.04
N ASP A 844 -27.81 24.82 1.23
CA ASP A 844 -27.63 24.74 -0.22
C ASP A 844 -27.50 26.12 -0.88
N GLY A 845 -26.38 26.33 -1.57
CA GLY A 845 -26.07 27.58 -2.28
C GLY A 845 -25.52 28.71 -1.39
N GLU A 846 -25.19 28.42 -0.13
CA GLU A 846 -24.53 29.40 0.75
C GLU A 846 -23.00 29.39 0.65
N MET A 847 -22.41 28.27 0.24
CA MET A 847 -20.98 28.16 -0.06
C MET A 847 -20.74 28.45 -1.54
N ASP A 848 -19.85 29.39 -1.85
CA ASP A 848 -19.60 29.84 -3.21
C ASP A 848 -18.88 28.76 -4.04
N ALA A 849 -19.56 28.27 -5.09
CA ALA A 849 -18.99 27.31 -6.02
C ALA A 849 -17.82 27.94 -6.81
N GLY A 850 -16.76 27.16 -7.02
CA GLY A 850 -15.54 27.58 -7.71
C GLY A 850 -14.46 28.17 -6.81
N GLU A 851 -14.73 28.36 -5.52
CA GLU A 851 -13.89 29.14 -4.61
C GLU A 851 -13.10 28.35 -3.57
N PHE A 852 -13.22 27.02 -3.49
CA PHE A 852 -12.58 26.28 -2.40
C PHE A 852 -11.90 24.99 -2.86
N MET A 853 -10.82 24.66 -2.17
CA MET A 853 -10.04 23.45 -2.36
C MET A 853 -9.56 22.93 -1.02
N ARG A 854 -9.65 21.63 -0.75
CA ARG A 854 -9.15 21.12 0.54
C ARG A 854 -7.63 20.95 0.55
N PHE A 855 -7.01 21.31 1.67
CA PHE A 855 -5.65 20.90 1.99
C PHE A 855 -5.61 19.42 2.36
N ASN A 856 -6.50 19.03 3.28
CA ASN A 856 -6.47 17.75 3.96
C ASN A 856 -7.78 17.51 4.72
N TYR A 857 -7.98 16.28 5.22
CA TYR A 857 -9.11 15.95 6.08
C TYR A 857 -8.77 14.81 7.06
N GLY A 858 -9.52 14.76 8.16
CA GLY A 858 -9.47 13.69 9.17
C GLY A 858 -10.74 12.86 9.16
N TYR A 859 -10.60 11.54 9.31
CA TYR A 859 -11.64 10.58 8.94
C TYR A 859 -11.97 9.49 9.99
N ASN A 860 -11.11 9.26 10.99
CA ASN A 860 -11.21 8.06 11.82
C ASN A 860 -12.56 7.93 12.51
N ASN A 861 -13.01 6.70 12.68
CA ASN A 861 -14.21 6.44 13.47
C ASN A 861 -13.87 6.51 14.97
N GLY A 862 -13.66 7.72 15.49
CA GLY A 862 -13.26 7.94 16.87
C GLY A 862 -13.55 9.35 17.36
N THR A 863 -13.19 9.62 18.61
CA THR A 863 -13.45 10.89 19.32
C THR A 863 -12.39 11.97 19.06
N SER A 864 -11.33 11.61 18.33
CA SER A 864 -10.23 12.48 17.94
C SER A 864 -9.95 12.33 16.44
N LEU A 865 -9.96 13.45 15.72
CA LEU A 865 -9.71 13.53 14.29
C LEU A 865 -8.56 14.50 14.02
N ARG A 866 -7.73 14.19 13.01
CA ARG A 866 -6.55 14.98 12.67
C ARG A 866 -6.51 15.36 11.20
N ALA A 867 -6.11 16.58 10.91
CA ALA A 867 -5.77 17.05 9.58
C ALA A 867 -4.52 17.94 9.63
N PHE A 868 -3.70 17.88 8.59
CA PHE A 868 -2.41 18.57 8.55
C PHE A 868 -2.36 19.58 7.42
N VAL A 869 -1.76 20.74 7.68
CA VAL A 869 -1.48 21.76 6.65
C VAL A 869 -0.01 22.16 6.73
N ALA A 870 0.77 21.78 5.73
CA ALA A 870 2.15 22.18 5.59
C ALA A 870 2.29 23.53 4.88
N ASN A 871 3.26 24.33 5.31
CA ASN A 871 3.59 25.63 4.72
C ASN A 871 2.37 26.54 4.55
N PRO A 872 1.53 26.71 5.58
CA PRO A 872 0.21 27.35 5.45
C PRO A 872 0.33 28.75 4.85
N LEU A 873 1.26 29.57 5.35
CA LEU A 873 1.39 30.99 5.00
C LEU A 873 1.84 31.25 3.55
N SER A 874 2.41 30.25 2.87
CA SER A 874 2.82 30.38 1.47
C SER A 874 1.86 29.71 0.48
N ARG A 875 0.83 29.02 0.98
CA ARG A 875 -0.03 28.16 0.17
C ARG A 875 -1.51 28.55 0.17
N TYR A 876 -2.00 29.25 1.19
CA TYR A 876 -3.37 29.74 1.15
C TYR A 876 -3.51 30.88 0.13
N HIS A 877 -4.67 31.00 -0.51
CA HIS A 877 -4.96 32.09 -1.44
C HIS A 877 -5.51 33.33 -0.70
N HIS A 878 -6.73 33.22 -0.17
CA HIS A 878 -7.40 34.31 0.55
C HIS A 878 -7.74 33.94 1.99
N GLY A 879 -7.87 32.65 2.31
CA GLY A 879 -8.03 32.20 3.68
C GLY A 879 -8.05 30.69 3.85
N ILE A 880 -7.99 30.25 5.11
CA ILE A 880 -8.16 28.86 5.50
C ILE A 880 -9.47 28.73 6.27
N TRP A 881 -10.31 27.75 5.88
CA TRP A 881 -11.56 27.41 6.53
C TRP A 881 -11.47 26.03 7.19
N VAL A 882 -12.14 25.89 8.33
CA VAL A 882 -12.29 24.61 9.03
C VAL A 882 -13.74 24.20 8.98
N GLY A 883 -13.97 22.97 8.53
CA GLY A 883 -15.28 22.37 8.40
C GLY A 883 -15.43 21.11 9.25
N ILE A 884 -16.66 20.86 9.70
CA ILE A 884 -17.09 19.59 10.30
C ILE A 884 -18.24 19.03 9.48
N GLN A 885 -18.23 17.72 9.30
CA GLN A 885 -19.27 17.01 8.56
C GLN A 885 -19.59 15.67 9.22
N HIS A 886 -20.85 15.28 9.33
CA HIS A 886 -21.20 13.90 9.70
C HIS A 886 -20.88 12.93 8.57
N ARG A 887 -20.32 11.77 8.93
CA ARG A 887 -19.94 10.75 7.95
C ARG A 887 -21.14 10.04 7.32
N LYS A 888 -22.23 9.88 8.06
CA LYS A 888 -23.41 9.09 7.69
C LYS A 888 -24.68 9.75 8.23
N PRO A 889 -25.85 9.48 7.62
CA PRO A 889 -27.12 9.98 8.13
C PRO A 889 -27.41 9.48 9.53
N VAL A 890 -27.86 10.40 10.39
CA VAL A 890 -28.19 10.13 11.79
C VAL A 890 -29.69 10.30 11.97
N SER A 891 -30.37 9.28 12.52
CA SER A 891 -31.82 9.32 12.72
C SER A 891 -32.26 10.21 13.89
N THR A 892 -31.36 10.45 14.85
CA THR A 892 -31.56 11.29 16.03
C THR A 892 -30.25 12.02 16.37
N PRO A 893 -29.81 12.98 15.54
CA PRO A 893 -28.59 13.75 15.81
C PRO A 893 -28.76 14.52 17.12
N VAL A 894 -27.70 14.52 17.94
CA VAL A 894 -27.61 15.37 19.14
C VAL A 894 -26.61 16.48 18.87
N ALA A 895 -26.84 17.64 19.46
CA ALA A 895 -25.90 18.74 19.37
C ALA A 895 -24.60 18.37 20.11
N VAL A 896 -23.49 18.36 19.38
CA VAL A 896 -22.16 18.04 19.91
C VAL A 896 -21.32 19.30 19.93
N LYS A 897 -20.59 19.47 21.03
CA LYS A 897 -19.63 20.55 21.18
C LYS A 897 -18.24 20.05 20.81
N ILE A 898 -17.79 20.37 19.59
CA ILE A 898 -16.51 19.90 19.07
C ILE A 898 -15.46 20.97 19.33
N ARG A 899 -14.44 20.63 20.11
CA ARG A 899 -13.27 21.48 20.28
C ARG A 899 -12.34 21.29 19.09
N ILE A 900 -11.96 22.39 18.45
CA ILE A 900 -10.90 22.41 17.45
C ILE A 900 -9.66 23.04 18.06
N ARG A 901 -8.54 22.32 17.98
CA ARG A 901 -7.22 22.82 18.33
C ARG A 901 -6.37 22.90 17.06
N ALA A 902 -5.83 24.07 16.77
CA ALA A 902 -4.81 24.27 15.74
C ALA A 902 -3.46 24.49 16.42
N THR A 903 -2.57 23.51 16.34
CA THR A 903 -1.23 23.56 16.94
C THR A 903 -0.19 23.96 15.90
N TYR A 904 0.66 24.94 16.22
CA TYR A 904 1.63 25.53 15.31
C TYR A 904 3.04 25.01 15.59
N PHE A 905 3.68 24.50 14.56
CA PHE A 905 5.05 24.01 14.60
C PHE A 905 5.95 24.83 13.69
N ARG A 906 7.19 24.99 14.11
CA ARG A 906 8.26 25.60 13.32
C ARG A 906 9.54 24.80 13.46
N GLU A 907 10.41 24.89 12.47
CA GLU A 907 11.74 24.34 12.56
C GLU A 907 12.66 25.24 13.39
N VAL A 908 13.36 24.62 14.35
CA VAL A 908 14.37 25.25 15.19
C VAL A 908 15.62 24.40 15.24
N ASP A 909 16.75 25.01 15.58
CA ASP A 909 18.01 24.33 15.84
C ASP A 909 17.84 23.20 16.87
N CYS A 910 18.38 22.02 16.57
CA CYS A 910 18.21 20.83 17.39
C CYS A 910 19.30 20.79 18.49
N PRO A 911 18.95 20.86 19.78
CA PRO A 911 19.94 21.03 20.84
C PRO A 911 20.85 19.82 21.07
N TRP A 912 20.49 18.64 20.56
CA TRP A 912 21.24 17.39 20.73
C TRP A 912 21.93 16.92 19.44
N LEU A 913 21.68 17.56 18.29
CA LEU A 913 22.32 17.24 17.01
C LEU A 913 23.15 18.45 16.58
N GLN A 914 24.39 18.22 16.16
CA GLN A 914 25.27 19.28 15.68
C GLN A 914 25.91 18.92 14.34
N ALA A 915 25.69 19.74 13.31
CA ALA A 915 26.48 19.73 12.08
C ALA A 915 27.83 20.43 12.30
N GLY A 916 28.92 19.79 11.86
CA GLY A 916 30.28 20.34 12.01
C GLY A 916 30.56 21.58 11.14
N VAL A 917 29.64 21.93 10.24
CA VAL A 917 29.69 23.11 9.36
C VAL A 917 28.28 23.68 9.20
N ASN A 918 28.17 25.01 9.09
CA ASN A 918 26.89 25.69 8.80
C ASN A 918 26.71 25.98 7.30
N SER A 919 27.78 25.87 6.53
CA SER A 919 27.74 25.97 5.07
C SER A 919 28.80 25.09 4.43
N LEU A 920 28.54 24.64 3.21
CA LEU A 920 29.42 23.75 2.47
C LEU A 920 29.41 24.13 0.99
N LEU A 921 30.58 24.51 0.46
CA LEU A 921 30.79 24.73 -0.97
C LEU A 921 31.41 23.46 -1.57
N ILE A 922 30.73 22.87 -2.55
CA ILE A 922 31.16 21.63 -3.21
C ILE A 922 31.41 21.92 -4.69
N PRO A 923 32.65 21.77 -5.18
CA PRO A 923 32.95 21.92 -6.61
C PRO A 923 32.17 20.91 -7.49
N PRO A 924 32.08 21.16 -8.80
CA PRO A 924 31.42 20.26 -9.75
C PRO A 924 31.98 18.84 -9.69
N GLY A 925 31.11 17.83 -9.63
CA GLY A 925 31.49 16.41 -9.62
C GLY A 925 32.24 15.95 -8.37
N GLN A 926 32.45 16.81 -7.37
CA GLN A 926 33.22 16.50 -6.17
C GLN A 926 32.31 16.14 -4.98
N HIS A 927 32.93 15.53 -3.98
CA HIS A 927 32.31 15.21 -2.70
C HIS A 927 32.64 16.27 -1.65
N GLY A 928 31.66 16.63 -0.84
CA GLY A 928 31.82 17.34 0.41
C GLY A 928 31.43 16.45 1.58
N TYR A 929 31.99 16.71 2.76
CA TYR A 929 31.77 15.87 3.93
C TYR A 929 31.27 16.71 5.10
N ILE A 930 30.16 16.29 5.70
CA ILE A 930 29.59 16.92 6.90
C ILE A 930 29.77 15.94 8.06
N GLN A 931 30.49 16.36 9.09
CA GLN A 931 30.55 15.60 10.33
C GLN A 931 29.32 15.91 11.18
N LEU A 932 28.43 14.94 11.38
CA LEU A 932 27.31 15.04 12.30
C LEU A 932 27.69 14.49 13.67
N ASN A 933 27.31 15.20 14.73
CA ASN A 933 27.52 14.81 16.12
C ASN A 933 26.19 14.82 16.88
N ALA A 934 25.70 13.66 17.29
CA ALA A 934 24.55 13.54 18.19
C ALA A 934 25.07 13.45 19.63
N THR A 935 24.88 14.50 20.43
CA THR A 935 25.31 14.59 21.83
C THR A 935 24.09 14.50 22.74
N ILE A 936 23.96 13.39 23.46
CA ILE A 936 22.77 13.09 24.26
C ILE A 936 22.89 13.79 25.62
N PRO A 937 21.98 14.72 25.98
CA PRO A 937 22.01 15.37 27.29
C PRO A 937 22.01 14.35 28.45
N PRO A 938 22.79 14.56 29.53
CA PRO A 938 22.85 13.63 30.66
C PRO A 938 21.51 13.34 31.34
N ASN A 939 20.56 14.26 31.21
CA ASN A 939 19.20 14.17 31.75
C ASN A 939 18.14 13.89 30.67
N MET A 940 18.52 13.56 29.44
CA MET A 940 17.57 13.30 28.35
C MET A 940 16.68 12.10 28.72
N PRO A 941 15.34 12.27 28.79
CA PRO A 941 14.43 11.18 29.16
C PRO A 941 14.54 9.96 28.25
N LEU A 942 14.04 8.82 28.74
CA LEU A 942 13.83 7.62 27.91
C LEU A 942 12.85 7.97 26.77
N GLY A 943 13.04 7.40 25.59
CA GLY A 943 12.12 7.56 24.48
C GLY A 943 12.82 7.85 23.16
N LEU A 944 12.02 8.32 22.20
CA LEU A 944 12.44 8.60 20.83
C LEU A 944 12.43 10.10 20.58
N TYR A 945 13.43 10.58 19.85
CA TYR A 945 13.55 11.98 19.44
C TYR A 945 13.95 12.07 17.98
N THR A 946 13.42 13.07 17.28
CA THR A 946 13.58 13.26 15.84
C THR A 946 14.23 14.60 15.52
N ALA A 947 15.00 14.62 14.44
CA ALA A 947 15.64 15.79 13.86
C ALA A 947 15.81 15.58 12.35
N LYS A 948 16.23 16.64 11.66
CA LYS A 948 16.56 16.67 10.24
C LYS A 948 17.91 17.34 10.06
N LEU A 949 18.77 16.77 9.22
CA LEU A 949 19.82 17.55 8.58
C LEU A 949 19.28 18.04 7.23
N ILE A 950 19.19 19.36 7.06
CA ILE A 950 18.65 20.03 5.89
C ILE A 950 19.80 20.70 5.14
N LEU A 951 19.97 20.28 3.89
CA LEU A 951 20.92 20.87 2.95
C LEU A 951 20.15 21.79 2.01
N GLN A 952 20.23 23.10 2.25
CA GLN A 952 19.53 24.11 1.48
C GLN A 952 20.50 24.78 0.50
N PRO A 953 20.35 24.58 -0.82
CA PRO A 953 21.11 25.32 -1.81
C PRO A 953 20.84 26.82 -1.76
N ASP A 954 21.82 27.62 -2.20
CA ASP A 954 21.63 29.06 -2.44
C ASP A 954 20.50 29.27 -3.47
N PRO A 955 19.47 30.09 -3.17
CA PRO A 955 18.34 30.32 -4.08
C PRO A 955 18.71 30.86 -5.46
N LEU A 956 19.91 31.44 -5.64
CA LEU A 956 20.41 31.92 -6.92
C LEU A 956 21.00 30.80 -7.80
N GLN A 957 21.09 29.57 -7.29
CA GLN A 957 21.65 28.43 -8.01
C GLN A 957 20.57 27.67 -8.79
N GLN A 958 21.00 26.87 -9.78
CA GLN A 958 20.10 26.09 -10.63
C GLN A 958 19.36 24.96 -9.88
N VAL A 959 19.87 24.58 -8.70
CA VAL A 959 19.23 23.65 -7.77
C VAL A 959 18.80 24.50 -6.59
N THR A 960 17.51 24.55 -6.31
CA THR A 960 16.92 25.42 -5.28
C THR A 960 16.28 24.63 -4.15
N ASP A 961 15.82 23.41 -4.43
CA ASP A 961 15.14 22.58 -3.44
C ASP A 961 16.11 22.01 -2.41
N SER A 962 15.65 21.95 -1.16
CA SER A 962 16.40 21.33 -0.07
C SER A 962 16.50 19.81 -0.24
N THR A 963 17.50 19.23 0.40
CA THR A 963 17.61 17.79 0.63
C THR A 963 17.58 17.52 2.12
N VAL A 964 16.67 16.66 2.57
CA VAL A 964 16.50 16.28 3.97
C VAL A 964 17.14 14.92 4.21
N ILE A 965 17.94 14.84 5.27
CA ILE A 965 18.44 13.58 5.82
C ILE A 965 17.76 13.40 7.18
N PRO A 966 16.82 12.44 7.29
CA PRO A 966 16.16 12.14 8.55
C PRO A 966 17.14 11.63 9.61
N VAL A 967 17.03 12.15 10.84
CA VAL A 967 17.82 11.71 12.00
C VAL A 967 16.91 11.36 13.18
N MET A 968 17.08 10.19 13.77
CA MET A 968 16.27 9.72 14.91
C MET A 968 17.17 9.06 15.95
N ILE A 969 16.95 9.33 17.25
CA ILE A 969 17.62 8.60 18.33
C ILE A 969 16.63 7.80 19.18
N ASN A 970 17.01 6.58 19.56
CA ASN A 970 16.31 5.79 20.58
C ASN A 970 17.07 5.88 21.90
N VAL A 971 16.66 6.80 22.79
CA VAL A 971 17.28 6.99 24.10
C VAL A 971 16.85 5.85 25.02
N ALA A 972 17.79 4.97 25.33
CA ALA A 972 17.58 3.80 26.18
C ALA A 972 17.99 4.06 27.65
N ARG A 973 17.63 3.13 28.52
CA ARG A 973 18.12 3.05 29.90
C ARG A 973 18.62 1.66 30.22
N THR A 974 19.71 1.60 30.99
CA THR A 974 20.19 0.35 31.56
C THR A 974 19.42 0.02 32.84
N LEU A 975 18.87 -1.18 32.91
CA LEU A 975 18.31 -1.75 34.13
C LEU A 975 19.33 -2.72 34.75
N GLU A 976 19.70 -2.48 36.00
CA GLU A 976 20.50 -3.39 36.83
C GLU A 976 19.59 -4.09 37.85
N ASN A 977 20.01 -5.24 38.38
CA ASN A 977 19.22 -6.01 39.34
C ASN A 977 18.79 -5.13 40.53
N SER A 978 17.49 -5.07 40.82
CA SER A 978 16.80 -4.24 41.84
C SER A 978 16.51 -2.76 41.51
N ASN A 979 16.77 -2.29 40.28
CA ASN A 979 16.42 -0.91 39.89
C ASN A 979 14.93 -0.74 39.56
N HIS A 980 14.32 0.32 40.09
CA HIS A 980 13.04 0.83 39.61
C HIS A 980 13.29 2.02 38.68
N LEU A 981 12.80 1.96 37.44
CA LEU A 981 12.78 3.09 36.52
C LEU A 981 11.40 3.73 36.53
N ILE A 982 11.33 5.00 36.92
CA ILE A 982 10.12 5.82 36.74
C ILE A 982 10.38 6.72 35.54
N HIS A 983 9.58 6.55 34.50
CA HIS A 983 9.55 7.45 33.35
C HIS A 983 8.23 8.24 33.42
N GLY A 984 8.34 9.57 33.45
CA GLY A 984 7.20 10.48 33.66
C GLY A 984 7.21 11.62 32.64
N VAL A 985 6.21 12.49 32.76
CA VAL A 985 5.84 13.54 31.80
C VAL A 985 7.02 14.47 31.51
N THR A 986 7.71 14.23 30.40
CA THR A 986 8.64 15.19 29.80
C THR A 986 8.41 15.12 28.30
N GLU A 987 7.72 16.12 27.79
CA GLU A 987 7.32 16.14 26.39
C GLU A 987 8.50 16.53 25.49
N SER A 988 8.63 15.84 24.36
CA SER A 988 9.46 16.30 23.25
C SER A 988 8.83 17.54 22.61
N ALA A 989 9.66 18.37 21.97
CA ALA A 989 9.24 19.64 21.40
C ALA A 989 8.30 19.49 20.19
N GLY A 990 8.34 18.36 19.47
CA GLY A 990 7.65 18.18 18.19
C GLY A 990 6.30 17.46 18.24
N PRO A 991 5.72 17.16 17.06
CA PRO A 991 4.43 16.46 16.94
C PRO A 991 4.41 15.05 17.57
N PHE A 992 5.53 14.34 17.58
CA PHE A 992 5.68 13.08 18.31
C PHE A 992 6.08 13.37 19.76
N ARG A 993 5.28 12.92 20.72
CA ARG A 993 5.47 13.16 22.16
C ARG A 993 5.59 11.85 22.93
N ASN A 994 6.73 11.61 23.59
CA ASN A 994 7.04 10.33 24.26
C ASN A 994 5.99 9.89 25.29
N THR A 995 5.38 10.81 26.02
CA THR A 995 4.45 10.50 27.14
C THR A 995 3.02 11.01 26.92
N PHE A 996 2.66 11.37 25.69
CA PHE A 996 1.32 11.84 25.34
C PHE A 996 0.78 10.99 24.21
N LEU A 997 -0.45 10.50 24.34
CA LEU A 997 -1.21 9.82 23.30
C LEU A 997 -2.46 10.64 23.01
N SER A 998 -2.84 10.72 21.75
CA SER A 998 -3.91 11.63 21.32
C SER A 998 -5.30 11.00 21.30
N GLY A 999 -5.43 9.77 21.81
CA GLY A 999 -6.69 9.02 21.77
C GLY A 999 -7.11 8.69 20.33
N ASP A 1000 -6.17 8.65 19.39
CA ASP A 1000 -6.45 8.24 18.02
C ASP A 1000 -6.76 6.74 18.02
N PHE A 1001 -7.96 6.37 17.59
CA PHE A 1001 -8.38 4.99 17.40
C PHE A 1001 -9.43 4.91 16.27
N SER A 1002 -9.70 3.69 15.79
CA SER A 1002 -10.83 3.43 14.88
C SER A 1002 -11.75 2.35 15.42
N TRP A 1003 -12.98 2.71 15.74
CA TRP A 1003 -14.05 1.77 16.14
C TRP A 1003 -14.53 0.83 15.01
N GLU A 1004 -14.02 1.00 13.79
CA GLU A 1004 -14.27 0.05 12.70
C GLU A 1004 -13.36 -1.19 12.74
N GLY A 1005 -12.45 -1.28 13.72
CA GLY A 1005 -11.66 -2.48 13.96
C GLY A 1005 -10.45 -2.60 13.04
N ARG A 1006 -9.53 -1.63 13.11
CA ARG A 1006 -8.18 -1.73 12.54
C ARG A 1006 -7.17 -1.79 13.67
N GLU A 1007 -6.37 -2.84 13.75
CA GLU A 1007 -5.38 -3.03 14.81
C GLU A 1007 -4.26 -1.98 14.72
N GLU A 1008 -3.95 -1.52 13.50
CA GLU A 1008 -3.00 -0.44 13.26
C GLU A 1008 -3.57 0.96 13.50
N SER A 1009 -4.84 1.09 13.91
CA SER A 1009 -5.45 2.37 14.24
C SER A 1009 -5.25 2.70 15.71
N GLY A 1010 -4.06 3.22 16.01
CA GLY A 1010 -3.67 3.64 17.35
C GLY A 1010 -2.54 4.67 17.34
N ASP A 1011 -2.25 5.24 18.50
CA ASP A 1011 -1.08 6.09 18.72
C ASP A 1011 -0.09 5.36 19.64
N GLY A 1012 0.96 4.75 19.08
CA GLY A 1012 1.88 3.86 19.80
C GLY A 1012 3.23 4.48 20.17
N ARG A 1013 3.85 3.99 21.25
CA ARG A 1013 5.20 4.41 21.73
C ARG A 1013 6.10 3.20 21.98
N PHE A 1014 7.34 3.28 21.51
CA PHE A 1014 8.37 2.28 21.84
C PHE A 1014 9.35 2.81 22.89
N PHE A 1015 9.62 1.98 23.90
CA PHE A 1015 10.59 2.26 24.95
C PHE A 1015 11.62 1.12 25.02
N PHE A 1016 12.89 1.44 24.82
CA PHE A 1016 13.96 0.45 24.80
C PHE A 1016 14.69 0.38 26.15
N LEU A 1017 14.78 -0.83 26.71
CA LEU A 1017 15.44 -1.10 27.98
C LEU A 1017 16.59 -2.10 27.79
N ASP A 1018 17.81 -1.73 28.18
CA ASP A 1018 18.96 -2.64 28.20
C ASP A 1018 19.10 -3.29 29.58
N CYS A 1019 18.55 -4.49 29.71
CA CYS A 1019 18.62 -5.29 30.93
C CYS A 1019 19.97 -6.03 30.99
N LYS A 1020 20.84 -5.64 31.93
CA LYS A 1020 22.17 -6.25 32.08
C LYS A 1020 22.12 -7.43 33.03
N SER A 1021 22.53 -8.60 32.52
CA SER A 1021 22.70 -9.85 33.28
C SER A 1021 21.45 -10.33 34.04
N PRO A 1022 20.26 -10.39 33.40
CA PRO A 1022 19.10 -10.99 34.03
C PRO A 1022 19.41 -12.47 34.34
N SER A 1023 19.09 -12.90 35.56
CA SER A 1023 19.19 -14.28 35.98
C SER A 1023 17.91 -15.04 35.63
N HIS A 1024 18.04 -16.36 35.42
CA HIS A 1024 16.87 -17.19 35.24
C HIS A 1024 15.93 -17.08 36.46
N GLY A 1025 14.67 -16.73 36.22
CA GLY A 1025 13.70 -16.48 37.29
C GLY A 1025 13.50 -15.01 37.66
N ASP A 1026 14.28 -14.09 37.09
CA ASP A 1026 14.02 -12.66 37.22
C ASP A 1026 12.73 -12.29 36.47
N TYR A 1027 12.05 -11.25 36.94
CA TYR A 1027 10.82 -10.74 36.35
C TYR A 1027 11.00 -9.29 35.92
N LEU A 1028 10.48 -8.95 34.74
CA LEU A 1028 10.23 -7.58 34.34
C LEU A 1028 8.77 -7.26 34.70
N LEU A 1029 8.59 -6.25 35.55
CA LEU A 1029 7.29 -5.73 35.95
C LEU A 1029 7.12 -4.34 35.34
N THR A 1030 6.09 -4.18 34.52
CA THR A 1030 5.75 -2.91 33.89
C THR A 1030 4.40 -2.44 34.42
N ARG A 1031 4.35 -1.17 34.81
CA ARG A 1031 3.12 -0.52 35.27
C ARG A 1031 2.94 0.76 34.47
N THR A 1032 1.84 0.84 33.73
CA THR A 1032 1.47 2.02 32.96
C THR A 1032 0.38 2.76 33.70
N THR A 1033 0.48 4.09 33.76
CA THR A 1033 -0.51 4.97 34.38
C THR A 1033 -0.69 6.19 33.50
N TRP A 1034 -1.93 6.62 33.29
CA TRP A 1034 -2.26 7.84 32.56
C TRP A 1034 -3.04 8.80 33.47
N GLU A 1035 -2.95 10.09 33.16
CA GLU A 1035 -3.54 11.16 33.99
C GLU A 1035 -5.01 11.47 33.63
N ASP A 1036 -5.47 11.07 32.44
CA ASP A 1036 -6.78 11.46 31.93
C ASP A 1036 -7.95 10.69 32.59
N THR A 1037 -9.08 11.39 32.68
CA THR A 1037 -10.38 10.89 33.17
C THR A 1037 -11.33 10.47 32.04
N LEU A 1038 -10.97 10.72 30.78
CA LEU A 1038 -11.72 10.27 29.61
C LEU A 1038 -11.70 8.72 29.50
N PRO A 1039 -12.78 8.08 29.00
CA PRO A 1039 -12.77 6.64 28.73
C PRO A 1039 -11.74 6.34 27.64
N THR A 1040 -10.59 5.80 28.02
CA THR A 1040 -9.52 5.37 27.12
C THR A 1040 -8.96 4.04 27.62
N ASP A 1041 -8.43 3.24 26.69
CA ASP A 1041 -7.64 2.05 27.01
C ASP A 1041 -6.22 2.23 26.46
N ILE A 1042 -5.23 1.67 27.17
CA ILE A 1042 -3.82 1.70 26.74
C ILE A 1042 -3.26 0.30 26.95
N ASP A 1043 -2.96 -0.36 25.85
CA ASP A 1043 -2.27 -1.65 25.87
C ASP A 1043 -0.77 -1.47 26.08
N THR A 1044 -0.22 -2.31 26.95
CA THR A 1044 1.21 -2.42 27.21
C THR A 1044 1.72 -3.76 26.73
N LEU A 1045 2.55 -3.71 25.68
CA LEU A 1045 3.20 -4.87 25.10
C LEU A 1045 4.67 -4.95 25.57
N ILE A 1046 5.11 -6.14 25.95
CA ILE A 1046 6.48 -6.43 26.32
C ILE A 1046 7.06 -7.38 25.27
N MET A 1047 8.06 -6.90 24.54
CA MET A 1047 8.83 -7.71 23.61
C MET A 1047 10.16 -8.14 24.26
N GLY A 1048 10.65 -9.32 23.87
CA GLY A 1048 11.93 -9.84 24.32
C GLY A 1048 12.61 -10.74 23.29
N PRO A 1049 13.85 -11.16 23.59
CA PRO A 1049 14.72 -11.77 22.60
C PRO A 1049 14.38 -13.25 22.33
N GLU A 1050 14.29 -13.64 21.06
CA GLU A 1050 14.21 -15.05 20.60
C GLU A 1050 15.14 -15.25 19.40
N LYS A 1051 15.81 -16.38 19.24
CA LYS A 1051 16.75 -16.56 18.10
C LYS A 1051 16.02 -16.95 16.82
N ASP A 1052 16.49 -16.41 15.68
CA ASP A 1052 16.11 -16.84 14.32
C ASP A 1052 17.35 -17.23 13.48
N SER A 1053 17.14 -17.58 12.21
CA SER A 1053 18.22 -17.92 11.27
C SER A 1053 19.10 -16.72 10.89
N PHE A 1054 18.60 -15.49 10.95
CA PHE A 1054 19.34 -14.27 10.62
C PHE A 1054 20.35 -13.90 11.71
N THR A 1055 20.08 -14.32 12.95
CA THR A 1055 20.91 -13.98 14.11
C THR A 1055 21.74 -15.15 14.64
N THR A 1056 21.73 -16.30 13.96
CA THR A 1056 22.46 -17.51 14.38
C THR A 1056 23.74 -17.70 13.56
N PRO A 1057 24.94 -17.52 14.14
CA PRO A 1057 26.20 -17.72 13.43
C PRO A 1057 26.31 -19.12 12.81
N GLY A 1058 26.67 -19.17 11.53
CA GLY A 1058 26.74 -20.42 10.75
C GLY A 1058 25.47 -20.72 9.95
N SER A 1059 24.39 -19.99 10.17
CA SER A 1059 23.22 -20.00 9.28
C SER A 1059 23.57 -19.36 7.93
N PRO A 1060 23.02 -19.86 6.79
CA PRO A 1060 23.16 -19.22 5.47
C PRO A 1060 22.63 -17.78 5.42
N ASP A 1061 21.65 -17.45 6.28
CA ASP A 1061 21.02 -16.13 6.35
C ASP A 1061 21.70 -15.18 7.34
N TYR A 1062 22.72 -15.68 8.06
CA TYR A 1062 23.42 -14.88 9.05
C TYR A 1062 24.17 -13.73 8.38
N HIS A 1063 23.71 -12.51 8.63
CA HIS A 1063 24.42 -11.31 8.26
C HIS A 1063 24.51 -10.40 9.47
N THR A 1064 25.67 -9.78 9.66
CA THR A 1064 25.88 -8.92 10.83
C THR A 1064 24.92 -7.73 10.84
N GLU A 1065 24.28 -7.37 9.74
CA GLU A 1065 23.39 -6.21 9.66
C GLU A 1065 22.09 -6.35 10.47
N PHE A 1066 21.65 -7.57 10.79
CA PHE A 1066 20.38 -7.85 11.47
C PHE A 1066 20.49 -7.94 13.00
N GLY A 1067 21.67 -7.66 13.56
CA GLY A 1067 21.91 -7.72 14.99
C GLY A 1067 21.97 -9.14 15.58
N PRO A 1068 22.05 -9.26 16.92
CA PRO A 1068 22.35 -10.52 17.58
C PRO A 1068 21.13 -11.37 17.96
N ILE A 1069 19.92 -10.79 18.00
CA ILE A 1069 18.68 -11.51 18.35
C ILE A 1069 17.41 -10.68 18.03
N PRO A 1070 16.42 -11.14 17.24
CA PRO A 1070 15.18 -10.41 17.01
C PRO A 1070 14.32 -10.29 18.29
N TRP A 1071 13.32 -9.41 18.26
CA TRP A 1071 12.39 -9.16 19.36
C TRP A 1071 10.98 -9.67 19.03
N PHE A 1072 10.39 -10.38 19.99
CA PHE A 1072 9.09 -11.02 19.85
C PHE A 1072 8.22 -10.76 21.07
N LEU A 1073 6.90 -10.79 20.88
CA LEU A 1073 5.95 -10.55 21.96
C LEU A 1073 6.09 -11.63 23.05
N LEU A 1074 6.42 -11.19 24.28
CA LEU A 1074 6.58 -12.03 25.47
C LEU A 1074 5.45 -11.86 26.47
N ALA A 1075 4.83 -10.68 26.53
CA ALA A 1075 3.67 -10.43 27.35
C ALA A 1075 2.86 -9.24 26.81
N ALA A 1076 1.55 -9.26 27.03
CA ALA A 1076 0.65 -8.15 26.77
C ALA A 1076 -0.27 -7.95 27.98
N SER A 1077 -0.68 -6.72 28.25
CA SER A 1077 -1.94 -6.50 28.96
C SER A 1077 -3.05 -6.90 27.98
N GLU A 1078 -3.58 -8.11 28.04
CA GLU A 1078 -4.73 -8.46 27.19
C GLU A 1078 -5.87 -7.47 27.51
N ALA A 1079 -6.36 -6.75 26.50
CA ALA A 1079 -7.57 -5.97 26.61
C ALA A 1079 -8.73 -6.91 26.99
N LEU A 1080 -9.37 -6.60 28.11
CA LEU A 1080 -10.73 -7.05 28.39
C LEU A 1080 -11.59 -6.61 27.21
N ALA A 1081 -11.97 -7.56 26.33
CA ALA A 1081 -13.14 -7.39 25.49
C ALA A 1081 -14.25 -6.82 26.37
N VAL A 1082 -14.71 -5.60 26.07
CA VAL A 1082 -15.72 -4.87 26.86
C VAL A 1082 -16.82 -5.86 27.24
N PRO A 1083 -16.86 -6.35 28.49
CA PRO A 1083 -17.96 -7.20 28.90
C PRO A 1083 -19.15 -6.27 28.93
N THR A 1084 -20.18 -6.64 28.20
CA THR A 1084 -21.53 -6.09 28.33
C THR A 1084 -21.89 -6.03 29.82
N GLY A 1085 -21.73 -4.85 30.45
CA GLY A 1085 -21.91 -4.71 31.89
C GLY A 1085 -21.01 -3.64 32.51
N GLY A 1086 -21.58 -2.46 32.75
CA GLY A 1086 -20.85 -1.28 33.19
C GLY A 1086 -20.02 -1.47 34.45
N THR A 1087 -18.71 -1.26 34.31
CA THR A 1087 -17.84 -0.72 35.37
C THR A 1087 -16.71 0.06 34.71
N ARG A 1088 -16.44 1.29 35.18
CA ARG A 1088 -15.22 2.04 34.82
C ARG A 1088 -14.00 1.16 35.13
N LEU A 1089 -13.20 0.86 34.12
CA LEU A 1089 -11.96 0.10 34.29
C LEU A 1089 -10.99 0.89 35.20
N PRO A 1090 -10.20 0.21 36.06
CA PRO A 1090 -9.19 0.87 36.86
C PRO A 1090 -8.10 1.49 35.95
N PRO A 1091 -7.58 2.69 36.25
CA PRO A 1091 -6.64 3.44 35.41
C PRO A 1091 -5.20 2.88 35.39
N VAL A 1092 -5.01 1.57 35.61
CA VAL A 1092 -3.68 0.97 35.84
C VAL A 1092 -3.59 -0.47 35.31
N PRO A 1093 -3.09 -0.71 34.08
CA PRO A 1093 -2.64 -2.02 33.66
C PRO A 1093 -1.28 -2.33 34.28
N THR A 1094 -1.12 -3.58 34.74
CA THR A 1094 0.14 -4.12 35.26
C THR A 1094 0.46 -5.41 34.52
N VAL A 1095 1.61 -5.45 33.85
CA VAL A 1095 2.06 -6.61 33.07
C VAL A 1095 3.32 -7.17 33.71
N THR A 1096 3.37 -8.49 33.89
CA THR A 1096 4.53 -9.19 34.46
C THR A 1096 5.00 -10.23 33.47
N THR A 1097 6.29 -10.25 33.16
CA THR A 1097 6.91 -11.34 32.39
C THR A 1097 8.13 -11.90 33.10
N ARG A 1098 8.34 -13.20 32.97
CA ARG A 1098 9.50 -13.91 33.53
C ARG A 1098 10.54 -14.04 32.42
N TRP A 1099 11.81 -13.77 32.72
CA TRP A 1099 12.88 -13.94 31.75
C TRP A 1099 12.97 -15.40 31.26
N PRO A 1100 12.81 -15.66 29.95
CA PRO A 1100 12.96 -16.99 29.37
C PRO A 1100 14.42 -17.45 29.41
N HIS A 1101 14.63 -18.76 29.25
CA HIS A 1101 15.93 -19.43 29.34
C HIS A 1101 16.90 -19.06 28.21
#